data_AF-A0A0C9WYV0-F1
#
_entry.id   AF-A0A0C9WYV0-F1
#
_cell.length_a   1.000
_cell.length_b   1.000
_cell.length_c   1.000
_cell.angle_alpha   90.00
_cell.angle_beta   90.00
_cell.angle_gamma   90.00
#
_symmetry.space_group_name_H-M   'P 1'
#
loop_
_entity.id
_entity.type
_entity.pdbx_description
1 polymer ?
#
loop_
_entity_poly.entity_id
_entity_poly.type
_entity_poly.pdbx_seq_one_letter_code
_entity_poly.pdbx_strand_id
1 'polypeptide(L)'
;MNGDEFKTPLNRRYNALSSRSTATKRDSLAAELEKDPQLSTAKRQQRAQVFNSTMSHASLERQLLTAQTANTELEKKLLQKDLQIEKLERDRRWLSDREKEEREEKDREREAHDEDKRRLDAELRSMRSSLTATREELVDLQDVHSALSRSTSQTIASQKSQIATLTRQTNVLEEELSHATATADDRSKALAEIRIQHDDLLTSSHVTSDSEDMQIVREELHRQAAYHRTLESTNARLTAELSVLKERHASVEVLREEKRGLEKKLTTLEEMRERVVRLEAQVEAGRREREAWAETETDTVLSQTLSDLRLTHARLLEEHGGTVALLRSREAELSDLTRREAEALATVDGLQDALRKAKDEVSRHQTRTALADREVGFSKALLASYKAEEDVPTAPDSQLESLLEEYKTMNAELLRQAKENSFTLELDKGQQEKATLQQELDQHVAKIEELEQTLFELSGEIAGGRHVPPKTRVLCLKENPDQQWVDLRQAAMDRLKSENEALLKRLKDLEDSGVRLGGAEDLVPRESWDQVVREKQDLEGEVKQKEKRLLRLQQIFTSKSAEFREAIASILGLKLAFYPNGQVRVTSTYDLNASFVFQPTSNTGGMKMQLVAQGEGGPQDLPNLMQYWIENEQCPPGFMASVTLECFDNWKRNGGAANG
;
A
#
# COMPACT_ATOMS: atom_id res chain seq x y z
N MET A 1 -38.39 -33.19 -17.04
CA MET A 1 -38.95 -34.56 -16.86
C MET A 1 -38.38 -35.14 -15.59
N ASN A 2 -39.27 -35.60 -14.70
CA ASN A 2 -39.14 -36.68 -13.70
C ASN A 2 -37.96 -36.56 -12.71
N GLY A 3 -38.16 -36.38 -11.40
CA GLY A 3 -39.03 -37.17 -10.54
C GLY A 3 -38.17 -38.25 -9.87
N ASP A 4 -37.42 -37.85 -8.84
CA ASP A 4 -36.45 -38.68 -8.13
C ASP A 4 -37.17 -39.52 -7.06
N GLU A 5 -37.25 -40.84 -7.27
CA GLU A 5 -37.83 -41.80 -6.32
C GLU A 5 -36.78 -42.88 -6.00
N PHE A 6 -35.95 -42.63 -4.97
CA PHE A 6 -35.01 -43.61 -4.44
C PHE A 6 -35.75 -44.63 -3.56
N LYS A 7 -35.85 -45.88 -4.01
CA LYS A 7 -36.32 -47.03 -3.23
C LYS A 7 -35.14 -47.93 -2.82
N THR A 8 -34.99 -48.14 -1.51
CA THR A 8 -34.07 -49.09 -0.88
C THR A 8 -34.46 -50.55 -1.17
N PRO A 9 -33.53 -51.48 -1.44
CA PRO A 9 -33.85 -52.89 -1.52
C PRO A 9 -33.69 -53.60 -0.16
N LEU A 10 -34.76 -54.30 0.24
CA LEU A 10 -34.81 -55.24 1.37
C LEU A 10 -34.04 -56.51 1.04
N ASN A 11 -33.16 -56.91 1.97
CA ASN A 11 -32.31 -58.08 1.86
C ASN A 11 -33.11 -59.38 2.12
N ARG A 12 -33.18 -60.23 1.11
CA ARG A 12 -33.93 -61.50 1.08
C ARG A 12 -33.05 -62.62 1.66
N ARG A 13 -33.47 -63.22 2.78
CA ARG A 13 -32.81 -64.41 3.33
C ARG A 13 -32.96 -65.59 2.38
N TYR A 14 -31.83 -66.16 1.95
CA TYR A 14 -31.77 -67.44 1.26
C TYR A 14 -31.76 -68.59 2.28
N ASN A 15 -32.80 -69.43 2.20
CA ASN A 15 -32.77 -70.80 2.67
C ASN A 15 -31.88 -71.63 1.73
N ALA A 16 -30.96 -72.41 2.29
CA ALA A 16 -30.35 -73.55 1.61
C ALA A 16 -30.67 -74.82 2.40
N LEU A 17 -31.40 -75.71 1.74
CA LEU A 17 -31.72 -77.06 2.16
C LEU A 17 -30.60 -78.04 1.79
N SER A 18 -30.58 -79.15 2.52
CA SER A 18 -30.30 -80.51 2.05
C SER A 18 -28.89 -81.11 2.24
N SER A 19 -28.79 -82.08 3.14
CA SER A 19 -28.51 -83.50 2.79
C SER A 19 -28.54 -84.35 4.08
N ARG A 20 -29.54 -85.23 4.22
CA ARG A 20 -29.55 -86.68 3.95
C ARG A 20 -28.85 -87.56 5.01
N SER A 21 -29.72 -88.25 5.77
CA SER A 21 -29.69 -89.65 6.20
C SER A 21 -28.33 -90.37 6.38
N THR A 22 -28.14 -91.03 7.52
CA THR A 22 -28.24 -92.50 7.62
C THR A 22 -28.18 -92.93 9.10
N ALA A 23 -29.16 -93.75 9.49
CA ALA A 23 -29.21 -94.41 10.78
C ALA A 23 -28.14 -95.53 10.83
N THR A 24 -27.16 -95.40 11.72
CA THR A 24 -26.28 -96.51 12.07
C THR A 24 -26.97 -97.40 13.09
N LYS A 25 -27.27 -98.61 12.63
CA LYS A 25 -27.83 -99.74 13.36
C LYS A 25 -27.02 -100.02 14.63
N ARG A 26 -27.73 -100.22 15.75
CA ARG A 26 -27.19 -100.85 16.95
C ARG A 26 -26.64 -102.22 16.57
N ASP A 27 -25.33 -102.36 16.64
CA ASP A 27 -24.63 -103.61 16.42
C ASP A 27 -24.94 -104.57 17.58
N SER A 28 -25.72 -105.58 17.27
CA SER A 28 -26.03 -106.73 18.11
C SER A 28 -24.80 -107.65 18.19
N LEU A 29 -23.72 -107.14 18.75
CA LEU A 29 -22.45 -107.84 19.01
C LEU A 29 -22.02 -107.70 20.48
N ALA A 30 -22.98 -107.32 21.34
CA ALA A 30 -22.85 -107.29 22.79
C ALA A 30 -23.45 -108.54 23.49
N ALA A 31 -23.96 -109.51 22.72
CA ALA A 31 -24.68 -110.68 23.24
C ALA A 31 -23.97 -112.02 23.01
N GLU A 32 -22.67 -112.03 22.72
CA GLU A 32 -21.84 -113.25 22.68
C GLU A 32 -20.53 -113.08 23.46
N LEU A 33 -20.61 -112.51 24.67
CA LEU A 33 -19.46 -112.41 25.57
C LEU A 33 -19.75 -113.07 26.93
N GLU A 34 -20.39 -114.24 26.89
CA GLU A 34 -20.45 -115.20 28.00
C GLU A 34 -19.60 -116.43 27.65
N LYS A 35 -18.28 -116.25 27.65
CA LYS A 35 -17.28 -117.30 27.87
C LYS A 35 -15.93 -116.61 28.12
N ASP A 36 -15.45 -116.77 29.35
CA ASP A 36 -14.16 -116.32 29.91
C ASP A 36 -14.02 -114.87 30.45
N PRO A 37 -14.01 -114.68 31.79
CA PRO A 37 -13.92 -113.36 32.42
C PRO A 37 -12.56 -112.66 32.25
N GLN A 38 -11.45 -113.37 31.99
CA GLN A 38 -10.13 -112.72 31.88
C GLN A 38 -9.79 -112.23 30.47
N LEU A 39 -10.19 -112.93 29.41
CA LEU A 39 -10.04 -112.45 28.02
C LEU A 39 -10.99 -111.29 27.69
N SER A 40 -12.15 -111.25 28.34
CA SER A 40 -13.12 -110.15 28.24
C SER A 40 -12.57 -108.82 28.78
N THR A 41 -11.82 -108.85 29.88
CA THR A 41 -11.22 -107.63 30.45
C THR A 41 -10.07 -107.11 29.60
N ALA A 42 -9.17 -107.98 29.11
CA ALA A 42 -8.08 -107.59 28.22
C ALA A 42 -8.57 -107.05 26.87
N LYS A 43 -9.56 -107.71 26.23
CA LYS A 43 -10.17 -107.21 24.98
C LYS A 43 -10.94 -105.92 25.20
N ARG A 44 -11.59 -105.73 26.35
CA ARG A 44 -12.26 -104.47 26.73
C ARG A 44 -11.24 -103.35 26.96
N GLN A 45 -10.12 -103.63 27.62
CA GLN A 45 -9.02 -102.67 27.80
C GLN A 45 -8.38 -102.28 26.47
N GLN A 46 -8.12 -103.25 25.58
CA GLN A 46 -7.57 -102.97 24.25
C GLN A 46 -8.55 -102.14 23.40
N ARG A 47 -9.85 -102.45 23.42
CA ARG A 47 -10.88 -101.64 22.73
C ARG A 47 -11.02 -100.24 23.35
N ALA A 48 -10.92 -100.12 24.67
CA ALA A 48 -10.91 -98.82 25.35
C ALA A 48 -9.66 -98.01 25.02
N GLN A 49 -8.50 -98.65 24.91
CA GLN A 49 -7.26 -97.98 24.47
C GLN A 49 -7.34 -97.54 23.01
N VAL A 50 -7.83 -98.39 22.10
CA VAL A 50 -8.03 -98.02 20.69
C VAL A 50 -9.03 -96.88 20.59
N PHE A 51 -10.15 -96.95 21.32
CA PHE A 51 -11.15 -95.88 21.37
C PHE A 51 -10.59 -94.57 21.95
N ASN A 52 -9.79 -94.65 23.02
CA ASN A 52 -9.14 -93.47 23.58
C ASN A 52 -8.10 -92.89 22.60
N SER A 53 -7.39 -93.74 21.86
CA SER A 53 -6.41 -93.30 20.86
C SER A 53 -7.08 -92.69 19.62
N THR A 54 -8.23 -93.20 19.19
CA THR A 54 -8.99 -92.61 18.08
C THR A 54 -9.70 -91.34 18.53
N MET A 55 -10.18 -91.27 19.78
CA MET A 55 -10.75 -90.05 20.36
C MET A 55 -9.67 -88.98 20.54
N SER A 56 -8.47 -89.34 20.98
CA SER A 56 -7.34 -88.42 21.08
C SER A 56 -6.86 -87.99 19.70
N HIS A 57 -6.75 -88.91 18.73
CA HIS A 57 -6.39 -88.58 17.35
C HIS A 57 -7.42 -87.62 16.71
N ALA A 58 -8.72 -87.91 16.84
CA ALA A 58 -9.78 -87.04 16.35
C ALA A 58 -9.78 -85.67 17.07
N SER A 59 -9.41 -85.62 18.36
CA SER A 59 -9.28 -84.35 19.07
C SER A 59 -8.07 -83.53 18.59
N LEU A 60 -6.94 -84.20 18.29
CA LEU A 60 -5.74 -83.57 17.75
C LEU A 60 -5.94 -83.11 16.30
N GLU A 61 -6.64 -83.89 15.47
CA GLU A 61 -7.02 -83.49 14.12
C GLU A 61 -7.95 -82.28 14.13
N ARG A 62 -8.92 -82.23 15.05
CA ARG A 62 -9.76 -81.04 15.23
C ARG A 62 -8.94 -79.84 15.67
N GLN A 63 -8.02 -80.02 16.63
CA GLN A 63 -7.13 -78.95 17.07
C GLN A 63 -6.22 -78.45 15.93
N LEU A 64 -5.66 -79.37 15.14
CA LEU A 64 -4.82 -79.05 13.98
C LEU A 64 -5.62 -78.31 12.90
N LEU A 65 -6.85 -78.74 12.60
CA LEU A 65 -7.74 -78.03 11.69
C LEU A 65 -8.10 -76.64 12.21
N THR A 66 -8.41 -76.48 13.51
CA THR A 66 -8.68 -75.16 14.09
C THR A 66 -7.45 -74.25 14.06
N ALA A 67 -6.26 -74.80 14.28
CA ALA A 67 -5.01 -74.06 14.18
C ALA A 67 -4.71 -73.67 12.73
N GLN A 68 -4.97 -74.55 11.76
CA GLN A 68 -4.84 -74.25 10.34
C GLN A 68 -5.82 -73.15 9.90
N THR A 69 -7.09 -73.23 10.29
CA THR A 69 -8.06 -72.16 9.98
C THR A 69 -7.66 -70.84 10.62
N ALA A 70 -7.23 -70.85 11.89
CA ALA A 70 -6.74 -69.66 12.57
C ALA A 70 -5.51 -69.07 11.87
N ASN A 71 -4.58 -69.90 11.39
CA ASN A 71 -3.41 -69.44 10.65
C ASN A 71 -3.81 -68.79 9.32
N THR A 72 -4.69 -69.42 8.54
CA THR A 72 -5.18 -68.80 7.29
C THR A 72 -5.98 -67.51 7.52
N GLU A 73 -6.67 -67.39 8.66
CA GLU A 73 -7.35 -66.14 9.05
C GLU A 73 -6.34 -65.05 9.43
N LEU A 74 -5.26 -65.40 10.13
CA LEU A 74 -4.18 -64.48 10.46
C LEU A 74 -3.42 -64.02 9.21
N GLU A 75 -3.13 -64.93 8.28
CA GLU A 75 -2.52 -64.60 6.97
C GLU A 75 -3.40 -63.64 6.18
N LYS A 76 -4.72 -63.89 6.11
CA LYS A 76 -5.66 -62.96 5.46
C LYS A 76 -5.70 -61.59 6.14
N LYS A 77 -5.66 -61.55 7.48
CA LYS A 77 -5.60 -60.28 8.23
C LYS A 77 -4.29 -59.55 7.97
N LEU A 78 -3.17 -60.27 7.88
CA LEU A 78 -1.85 -59.70 7.59
C LEU A 78 -1.83 -59.08 6.20
N LEU A 79 -2.30 -59.80 5.17
CA LEU A 79 -2.44 -59.25 3.81
C LEU A 79 -3.38 -58.04 3.74
N GLN A 80 -4.49 -58.05 4.49
CA GLN A 80 -5.38 -56.89 4.59
C GLN A 80 -4.69 -55.68 5.23
N LYS A 81 -3.84 -55.90 6.24
CA LYS A 81 -3.05 -54.85 6.88
C LYS A 81 -1.96 -54.33 5.96
N ASP A 82 -1.27 -55.20 5.21
CA ASP A 82 -0.27 -54.78 4.23
C ASP A 82 -0.90 -53.93 3.13
N LEU A 83 -2.05 -54.34 2.59
CA LEU A 83 -2.79 -53.52 1.62
C LEU A 83 -3.22 -52.18 2.20
N GLN A 84 -3.61 -52.16 3.49
CA GLN A 84 -3.96 -50.92 4.19
C GLN A 84 -2.73 -50.01 4.37
N ILE A 85 -1.58 -50.57 4.74
CA ILE A 85 -0.32 -49.85 4.87
C ILE A 85 0.09 -49.27 3.52
N GLU A 86 0.04 -50.05 2.43
CA GLU A 86 0.37 -49.53 1.10
C GLU A 86 -0.55 -48.38 0.66
N LYS A 87 -1.85 -48.44 0.98
CA LYS A 87 -2.78 -47.33 0.71
C LYS A 87 -2.38 -46.09 1.50
N LEU A 88 -2.12 -46.24 2.80
CA LEU A 88 -1.69 -45.13 3.64
C LEU A 88 -0.33 -44.56 3.21
N GLU A 89 0.59 -45.38 2.72
CA GLU A 89 1.87 -44.91 2.17
C GLU A 89 1.69 -44.14 0.86
N ARG A 90 0.80 -44.59 -0.02
CA ARG A 90 0.45 -43.86 -1.25
C ARG A 90 -0.20 -42.52 -0.91
N ASP A 91 -1.15 -42.51 0.02
CA ASP A 91 -1.81 -41.29 0.48
C ASP A 91 -0.80 -40.34 1.15
N ARG A 92 0.13 -40.86 1.96
CA ARG A 92 1.20 -40.06 2.58
C ARG A 92 2.14 -39.45 1.53
N ARG A 93 2.54 -40.21 0.51
CA ARG A 93 3.38 -39.70 -0.58
C ARG A 93 2.64 -38.64 -1.38
N TRP A 94 1.39 -38.89 -1.73
CA TRP A 94 0.54 -37.94 -2.44
C TRP A 94 0.35 -36.63 -1.65
N LEU A 95 0.06 -36.71 -0.35
CA LEU A 95 -0.04 -35.53 0.51
C LEU A 95 1.31 -34.79 0.62
N SER A 96 2.43 -35.51 0.72
CA SER A 96 3.75 -34.90 0.75
C SER A 96 4.12 -34.21 -0.56
N ASP A 97 3.75 -34.77 -1.70
CA ASP A 97 4.02 -34.19 -3.02
C ASP A 97 3.13 -32.97 -3.24
N ARG A 98 1.85 -33.04 -2.86
CA ARG A 98 0.96 -31.88 -2.90
C ARG A 98 1.41 -30.75 -1.97
N GLU A 99 1.92 -31.07 -0.79
CA GLU A 99 2.47 -30.06 0.12
C GLU A 99 3.78 -29.44 -0.42
N LYS A 100 4.58 -30.20 -1.18
CA LYS A 100 5.74 -29.64 -1.89
C LYS A 100 5.31 -28.74 -3.04
N GLU A 101 4.35 -29.14 -3.85
CA GLU A 101 3.81 -28.32 -4.94
C GLU A 101 3.26 -26.99 -4.41
N GLU A 102 2.47 -27.01 -3.32
CA GLU A 102 1.94 -25.80 -2.69
C GLU A 102 3.05 -24.91 -2.09
N ARG A 103 4.15 -25.50 -1.57
CA ARG A 103 5.32 -24.74 -1.10
C ARG A 103 6.05 -24.09 -2.27
N GLU A 104 6.29 -24.84 -3.35
CA GLU A 104 6.95 -24.32 -4.54
C GLU A 104 6.12 -23.24 -5.24
N GLU A 105 4.79 -23.37 -5.29
CA GLU A 105 3.91 -22.30 -5.80
C GLU A 105 4.03 -21.03 -4.96
N LYS A 106 3.99 -21.15 -3.62
CA LYS A 106 4.16 -20.01 -2.72
C LYS A 106 5.54 -19.37 -2.85
N ASP A 107 6.59 -20.17 -3.03
CA ASP A 107 7.94 -19.65 -3.20
C ASP A 107 8.10 -18.96 -4.58
N ARG A 108 7.50 -19.51 -5.66
CA ARG A 108 7.43 -18.84 -6.96
C ARG A 108 6.65 -17.52 -6.90
N GLU A 109 5.52 -17.48 -6.19
CA GLU A 109 4.75 -16.25 -5.98
C GLU A 109 5.54 -15.20 -5.20
N ARG A 110 6.30 -15.61 -4.17
CA ARG A 110 7.19 -14.73 -3.41
C ARG A 110 8.33 -14.19 -4.26
N GLU A 111 8.96 -15.04 -5.07
CA GLU A 111 10.02 -14.64 -5.99
C GLU A 111 9.51 -13.64 -7.03
N ALA A 112 8.35 -13.91 -7.64
CA ALA A 112 7.71 -12.99 -8.58
C ALA A 112 7.36 -11.64 -7.92
N HIS A 113 6.76 -11.68 -6.72
CA HIS A 113 6.45 -10.46 -5.97
C HIS A 113 7.73 -9.68 -5.59
N ASP A 114 8.81 -10.35 -5.21
CA ASP A 114 10.08 -9.71 -4.90
C ASP A 114 10.75 -9.13 -6.17
N GLU A 115 10.63 -9.78 -7.31
CA GLU A 115 11.07 -9.23 -8.60
C GLU A 115 10.28 -7.98 -9.00
N ASP A 116 8.96 -8.01 -8.91
CA ASP A 116 8.10 -6.87 -9.20
C ASP A 116 8.38 -5.72 -8.22
N LYS A 117 8.58 -6.01 -6.94
CA LYS A 117 9.00 -5.01 -5.95
C LYS A 117 10.34 -4.39 -6.31
N ARG A 118 11.33 -5.20 -6.73
CA ARG A 118 12.63 -4.68 -7.19
C ARG A 118 12.50 -3.81 -8.45
N ARG A 119 11.62 -4.18 -9.38
CA ARG A 119 11.33 -3.37 -10.58
C ARG A 119 10.71 -2.03 -10.22
N LEU A 120 9.65 -2.03 -9.41
CA LEU A 120 9.00 -0.81 -8.93
C LEU A 120 9.94 0.07 -8.11
N ASP A 121 10.79 -0.52 -7.26
CA ASP A 121 11.81 0.23 -6.51
C ASP A 121 12.87 0.85 -7.45
N ALA A 122 13.26 0.15 -8.53
CA ALA A 122 14.19 0.68 -9.53
C ALA A 122 13.55 1.83 -10.34
N GLU A 123 12.29 1.70 -10.74
CA GLU A 123 11.53 2.75 -11.41
C GLU A 123 11.36 3.97 -10.50
N LEU A 124 11.01 3.78 -9.22
CA LEU A 124 10.93 4.87 -8.24
C LEU A 124 12.27 5.58 -8.05
N ARG A 125 13.39 4.84 -8.03
CA ARG A 125 14.73 5.45 -7.96
C ARG A 125 15.05 6.23 -9.23
N SER A 126 14.73 5.70 -10.40
CA SER A 126 14.91 6.38 -11.69
C SER A 126 14.09 7.67 -11.75
N MET A 127 12.80 7.61 -11.39
CA MET A 127 11.91 8.76 -11.35
C MET A 127 12.33 9.80 -10.32
N ARG A 128 12.85 9.38 -9.16
CA ARG A 128 13.45 10.31 -8.19
C ARG A 128 14.70 10.97 -8.74
N SER A 129 15.55 10.22 -9.44
CA SER A 129 16.76 10.75 -10.08
C SER A 129 16.45 11.73 -11.20
N SER A 130 15.42 11.48 -12.01
CA SER A 130 14.99 12.42 -13.06
C SER A 130 14.33 13.67 -12.46
N LEU A 131 13.61 13.53 -11.35
CA LEU A 131 13.05 14.66 -10.62
C LEU A 131 14.15 15.52 -9.97
N THR A 132 15.19 14.92 -9.41
CA THR A 132 16.34 15.69 -8.91
C THR A 132 17.10 16.38 -10.05
N ALA A 133 17.34 15.69 -11.17
CA ALA A 133 18.01 16.28 -12.33
C ALA A 133 17.22 17.47 -12.91
N THR A 134 15.91 17.32 -13.10
CA THR A 134 15.06 18.43 -13.61
C THR A 134 14.97 19.60 -12.63
N ARG A 135 15.06 19.36 -11.32
CA ARG A 135 15.16 20.43 -10.31
C ARG A 135 16.50 21.15 -10.37
N GLU A 136 17.60 20.42 -10.54
CA GLU A 136 18.94 21.00 -10.73
C GLU A 136 18.97 21.86 -12.00
N GLU A 137 18.44 21.34 -13.13
CA GLU A 137 18.29 22.10 -14.37
C GLU A 137 17.46 23.38 -14.19
N LEU A 138 16.37 23.32 -13.41
CA LEU A 138 15.55 24.49 -13.09
C LEU A 138 16.32 25.54 -12.28
N VAL A 139 17.12 25.11 -11.31
CA VAL A 139 17.97 26.01 -10.50
C VAL A 139 19.03 26.66 -11.39
N ASP A 140 19.70 25.88 -12.25
CA ASP A 140 20.69 26.40 -13.19
C ASP A 140 20.07 27.42 -14.17
N LEU A 141 18.89 27.12 -14.72
CA LEU A 141 18.14 28.05 -15.57
C LEU A 141 17.75 29.33 -14.83
N GLN A 142 17.33 29.21 -13.57
CA GLN A 142 16.98 30.36 -12.74
C GLN A 142 18.20 31.23 -12.43
N ASP A 143 19.36 30.62 -12.17
CA ASP A 143 20.61 31.32 -11.94
C ASP A 143 21.09 32.04 -13.21
N VAL A 144 21.05 31.38 -14.37
CA VAL A 144 21.35 32.00 -15.67
C VAL A 144 20.39 33.15 -15.97
N HIS A 145 19.09 32.97 -15.73
CA HIS A 145 18.10 34.04 -15.88
C HIS A 145 18.40 35.22 -14.94
N SER A 146 18.73 34.95 -13.67
CA SER A 146 19.06 36.01 -12.71
C SER A 146 20.33 36.77 -13.10
N ALA A 147 21.35 36.07 -13.61
CA ALA A 147 22.58 36.66 -14.11
C ALA A 147 22.33 37.52 -15.36
N LEU A 148 21.51 37.03 -16.30
CA LEU A 148 21.11 37.78 -17.48
C LEU A 148 20.24 38.99 -17.14
N SER A 149 19.34 38.86 -16.17
CA SER A 149 18.53 39.97 -15.66
C SER A 149 19.40 41.05 -15.00
N ARG A 150 20.40 40.65 -14.21
CA ARG A 150 21.37 41.58 -13.63
C ARG A 150 22.20 42.27 -14.71
N SER A 151 22.74 41.52 -15.68
CA SER A 151 23.57 42.12 -16.74
C SER A 151 22.76 43.08 -17.63
N THR A 152 21.53 42.70 -18.01
CA THR A 152 20.62 43.60 -18.75
C THR A 152 20.22 44.82 -17.94
N SER A 153 19.97 44.68 -16.64
CA SER A 153 19.71 45.84 -15.77
C SER A 153 20.92 46.78 -15.70
N GLN A 154 22.13 46.23 -15.66
CA GLN A 154 23.37 46.99 -15.60
C GLN A 154 23.66 47.71 -16.93
N THR A 155 23.41 47.07 -18.08
CA THR A 155 23.54 47.71 -19.39
C THR A 155 22.49 48.80 -19.59
N ILE A 156 21.24 48.58 -19.15
CA ILE A 156 20.21 49.62 -19.15
C ILE A 156 20.62 50.80 -18.26
N ALA A 157 21.17 50.54 -17.06
CA ALA A 157 21.64 51.60 -16.18
C ALA A 157 22.82 52.37 -16.78
N SER A 158 23.79 51.69 -17.42
CA SER A 158 24.91 52.36 -18.06
C SER A 158 24.45 53.20 -19.26
N GLN A 159 23.57 52.67 -20.12
CA GLN A 159 22.98 53.39 -21.24
C GLN A 159 22.17 54.60 -20.77
N LYS A 160 21.36 54.47 -19.70
CA LYS A 160 20.64 55.61 -19.10
C LYS A 160 21.61 56.67 -18.58
N SER A 161 22.70 56.28 -17.93
CA SER A 161 23.72 57.23 -17.47
C SER A 161 24.40 57.94 -18.64
N GLN A 162 24.68 57.22 -19.73
CA GLN A 162 25.29 57.76 -20.94
C GLN A 162 24.34 58.74 -21.65
N ILE A 163 23.06 58.40 -21.76
CA ILE A 163 22.02 59.30 -22.27
C ILE A 163 21.97 60.56 -21.40
N ALA A 164 21.92 60.43 -20.07
CA ALA A 164 21.90 61.60 -19.18
C ALA A 164 23.15 62.50 -19.32
N THR A 165 24.33 61.91 -19.53
CA THR A 165 25.55 62.70 -19.80
C THR A 165 25.49 63.39 -21.16
N LEU A 166 25.02 62.71 -22.21
CA LEU A 166 24.87 63.29 -23.54
C LEU A 166 23.82 64.40 -23.52
N THR A 167 22.69 64.22 -22.83
CA THR A 167 21.66 65.25 -22.66
C THR A 167 22.20 66.47 -21.89
N ARG A 168 23.05 66.28 -20.87
CA ARG A 168 23.74 67.41 -20.23
C ARG A 168 24.69 68.12 -21.19
N GLN A 169 25.46 67.38 -21.99
CA GLN A 169 26.36 67.96 -22.98
C GLN A 169 25.59 68.75 -24.04
N THR A 170 24.47 68.23 -24.55
CA THR A 170 23.64 68.97 -25.51
C THR A 170 23.08 70.23 -24.89
N ASN A 171 22.62 70.18 -23.63
CA ASN A 171 22.10 71.38 -22.95
C ASN A 171 23.20 72.43 -22.74
N VAL A 172 24.41 72.02 -22.33
CA VAL A 172 25.55 72.94 -22.20
C VAL A 172 25.94 73.52 -23.56
N LEU A 173 25.97 72.71 -24.61
CA LEU A 173 26.25 73.19 -25.97
C LEU A 173 25.15 74.12 -26.49
N GLU A 174 23.88 73.88 -26.15
CA GLU A 174 22.76 74.78 -26.46
C GLU A 174 22.88 76.10 -25.68
N GLU A 175 23.27 76.05 -24.40
CA GLU A 175 23.54 77.25 -23.59
C GLU A 175 24.74 78.02 -24.15
N GLU A 176 25.86 77.35 -24.47
CA GLU A 176 27.04 77.94 -25.09
C GLU A 176 26.72 78.52 -26.46
N LEU A 177 25.93 77.83 -27.29
CA LEU A 177 25.47 78.34 -28.57
C LEU A 177 24.61 79.59 -28.35
N SER A 178 23.67 79.56 -27.39
CA SER A 178 22.81 80.71 -27.09
C SER A 178 23.62 81.90 -26.58
N HIS A 179 24.62 81.66 -25.74
CA HIS A 179 25.54 82.68 -25.25
C HIS A 179 26.47 83.18 -26.36
N ALA A 180 26.97 82.30 -27.23
CA ALA A 180 27.75 82.67 -28.39
C ALA A 180 26.93 83.50 -29.38
N THR A 181 25.65 83.18 -29.58
CA THR A 181 24.74 84.00 -30.40
C THR A 181 24.47 85.35 -29.76
N ALA A 182 24.21 85.42 -28.44
CA ALA A 182 24.00 86.68 -27.74
C ALA A 182 25.25 87.56 -27.75
N THR A 183 26.42 86.98 -27.49
CA THR A 183 27.70 87.70 -27.57
C THR A 183 28.08 88.06 -29.01
N ALA A 184 27.70 87.26 -30.02
CA ALA A 184 27.87 87.63 -31.42
C ALA A 184 26.95 88.79 -31.80
N ASP A 185 25.71 88.81 -31.33
CA ASP A 185 24.78 89.92 -31.52
C ASP A 185 25.30 91.18 -30.82
N ASP A 186 25.75 91.08 -29.57
CA ASP A 186 26.32 92.20 -28.83
C ASP A 186 27.65 92.67 -29.42
N ARG A 187 28.50 91.76 -29.90
CA ARG A 187 29.71 92.11 -30.67
C ARG A 187 29.35 92.72 -32.02
N SER A 188 28.25 92.33 -32.66
CA SER A 188 27.84 92.95 -33.92
C SER A 188 27.39 94.40 -33.69
N LYS A 189 26.68 94.66 -32.58
CA LYS A 189 26.32 96.01 -32.13
C LYS A 189 27.57 96.79 -31.73
N ALA A 190 28.44 96.20 -30.92
CA ALA A 190 29.68 96.82 -30.47
C ALA A 190 30.69 97.01 -31.61
N LEU A 191 30.73 96.16 -32.65
CA LEU A 191 31.54 96.37 -33.85
C LEU A 191 30.91 97.42 -34.78
N ALA A 192 29.60 97.61 -34.74
CA ALA A 192 28.99 98.79 -35.35
C ALA A 192 29.43 100.05 -34.60
N GLU A 193 29.44 100.04 -33.27
CA GLU A 193 29.93 101.14 -32.42
C GLU A 193 31.45 101.34 -32.50
N ILE A 194 32.24 100.27 -32.55
CA ILE A 194 33.69 100.31 -32.72
C ILE A 194 34.05 100.59 -34.17
N ARG A 195 33.24 100.28 -35.19
CA ARG A 195 33.48 100.89 -36.51
C ARG A 195 33.35 102.40 -36.42
N ILE A 196 32.37 102.88 -35.67
CA ILE A 196 32.22 104.31 -35.39
C ILE A 196 33.42 104.84 -34.58
N GLN A 197 33.93 104.10 -33.60
CA GLN A 197 35.02 104.54 -32.72
C GLN A 197 36.44 104.17 -33.17
N HIS A 198 36.65 103.20 -34.06
CA HIS A 198 37.94 102.83 -34.69
C HIS A 198 38.16 103.69 -35.93
N ASP A 199 37.10 104.20 -36.55
CA ASP A 199 37.18 105.45 -37.30
C ASP A 199 37.76 106.58 -36.40
N ASP A 200 37.45 106.59 -35.09
CA ASP A 200 38.04 107.55 -34.13
C ASP A 200 39.42 107.14 -33.55
N LEU A 201 39.75 105.85 -33.43
CA LEU A 201 40.89 105.29 -32.67
C LEU A 201 41.97 104.55 -33.49
N LEU A 202 41.88 104.52 -34.83
CA LEU A 202 43.08 104.43 -35.69
C LEU A 202 44.14 105.50 -35.37
N THR A 203 43.79 106.46 -34.51
CA THR A 203 44.65 107.49 -33.93
C THR A 203 45.60 107.00 -32.83
N SER A 204 45.48 105.78 -32.27
CA SER A 204 46.31 105.44 -31.10
C SER A 204 46.46 103.93 -30.83
N SER A 205 47.65 103.40 -31.11
CA SER A 205 48.03 101.98 -31.08
C SER A 205 48.62 101.48 -29.74
N HIS A 206 48.55 100.16 -29.50
CA HIS A 206 49.63 99.17 -29.12
C HIS A 206 50.66 99.47 -27.99
N VAL A 207 51.29 98.55 -27.23
CA VAL A 207 51.26 97.08 -26.99
C VAL A 207 52.32 96.68 -25.91
N THR A 208 52.13 95.53 -25.23
CA THR A 208 53.08 94.50 -24.66
C THR A 208 54.22 94.79 -23.67
N SER A 209 54.60 93.75 -22.89
CA SER A 209 55.89 93.01 -23.03
C SER A 209 55.93 91.68 -22.22
N ASP A 210 56.44 90.59 -22.82
CA ASP A 210 56.52 89.20 -22.29
C ASP A 210 57.98 88.67 -22.22
N SER A 211 58.73 88.95 -21.15
CA SER A 211 60.10 88.39 -20.99
C SER A 211 60.39 87.72 -19.65
N GLU A 212 59.53 87.89 -18.63
CA GLU A 212 59.77 87.35 -17.27
C GLU A 212 59.28 85.89 -17.09
N ASP A 213 58.39 85.42 -17.96
CA ASP A 213 57.68 84.14 -17.80
C ASP A 213 58.59 82.90 -17.92
N MET A 214 59.69 82.98 -18.68
CA MET A 214 60.49 81.79 -19.03
C MET A 214 61.43 81.29 -17.92
N GLN A 215 61.80 82.15 -16.96
CA GLN A 215 62.64 81.73 -15.82
C GLN A 215 61.81 81.07 -14.71
N ILE A 216 60.60 81.57 -14.46
CA ILE A 216 59.67 81.05 -13.46
C ILE A 216 59.30 79.58 -13.77
N VAL A 217 59.12 79.24 -15.05
CA VAL A 217 58.75 77.89 -15.49
C VAL A 217 59.81 76.83 -15.12
N ARG A 218 61.10 77.16 -15.15
CA ARG A 218 62.17 76.16 -14.89
C ARG A 218 62.31 75.78 -13.42
N GLU A 219 62.23 76.76 -12.51
CA GLU A 219 62.28 76.48 -11.08
C GLU A 219 61.06 75.68 -10.62
N GLU A 220 59.91 75.94 -11.24
CA GLU A 220 58.67 75.26 -10.91
C GLU A 220 58.67 73.79 -11.35
N LEU A 221 59.30 73.46 -12.49
CA LEU A 221 59.49 72.07 -12.93
C LEU A 221 60.34 71.23 -11.96
N HIS A 222 61.40 71.81 -11.38
CA HIS A 222 62.23 71.09 -10.41
C HIS A 222 61.51 70.84 -9.07
N ARG A 223 60.72 71.82 -8.59
CA ARG A 223 59.88 71.62 -7.40
C ARG A 223 58.82 70.55 -7.64
N GLN A 224 58.18 70.57 -8.81
CA GLN A 224 57.20 69.56 -9.20
C GLN A 224 57.83 68.16 -9.25
N ALA A 225 59.03 68.00 -9.81
CA ALA A 225 59.71 66.70 -9.85
C ALA A 225 60.03 66.15 -8.45
N ALA A 226 60.46 67.00 -7.52
CA ALA A 226 60.70 66.60 -6.13
C ALA A 226 59.40 66.22 -5.40
N TYR A 227 58.34 67.02 -5.59
CA TYR A 227 57.01 66.74 -5.05
C TYR A 227 56.43 65.42 -5.60
N HIS A 228 56.58 65.15 -6.90
CA HIS A 228 56.16 63.89 -7.51
C HIS A 228 56.85 62.68 -6.88
N ARG A 229 58.17 62.73 -6.63
CA ARG A 229 58.87 61.64 -5.93
C ARG A 229 58.36 61.42 -4.50
N THR A 230 58.03 62.49 -3.77
CA THR A 230 57.43 62.35 -2.44
C THR A 230 56.02 61.76 -2.52
N LEU A 231 55.21 62.16 -3.50
CA LEU A 231 53.89 61.59 -3.76
C LEU A 231 53.98 60.12 -4.17
N GLU A 232 54.97 59.72 -4.97
CA GLU A 232 55.22 58.33 -5.34
C GLU A 232 55.59 57.49 -4.13
N SER A 233 56.48 57.99 -3.26
CA SER A 233 56.87 57.27 -2.04
C SER A 233 55.70 57.12 -1.05
N THR A 234 54.85 58.12 -0.94
CA THR A 234 53.66 58.07 -0.07
C THR A 234 52.57 57.21 -0.67
N ASN A 235 52.36 57.24 -1.99
CA ASN A 235 51.48 56.30 -2.68
C ASN A 235 51.95 54.86 -2.51
N ALA A 236 53.25 54.58 -2.65
CA ALA A 236 53.80 53.25 -2.42
C ALA A 236 53.62 52.77 -0.97
N ARG A 237 53.76 53.67 0.00
CA ARG A 237 53.48 53.36 1.42
C ARG A 237 51.99 53.08 1.64
N LEU A 238 51.11 53.93 1.12
CA LEU A 238 49.66 53.78 1.25
C LEU A 238 49.15 52.52 0.54
N THR A 239 49.72 52.14 -0.62
CA THR A 239 49.34 50.90 -1.30
C THR A 239 49.76 49.66 -0.51
N ALA A 240 50.92 49.68 0.15
CA ALA A 240 51.34 48.61 1.05
C ALA A 240 50.48 48.53 2.33
N GLU A 241 50.11 49.67 2.91
CA GLU A 241 49.16 49.71 4.04
C GLU A 241 47.78 49.18 3.61
N LEU A 242 47.31 49.57 2.42
CA LEU A 242 46.06 49.07 1.86
C LEU A 242 46.10 47.56 1.57
N SER A 243 47.23 46.99 1.13
CA SER A 243 47.33 45.55 0.93
C SER A 243 47.25 44.80 2.27
N VAL A 244 47.96 45.27 3.30
CA VAL A 244 47.90 44.69 4.65
C VAL A 244 46.50 44.82 5.25
N LEU A 245 45.83 45.97 5.07
CA LEU A 245 44.46 46.17 5.54
C LEU A 245 43.46 45.27 4.80
N LYS A 246 43.64 45.04 3.50
CA LYS A 246 42.82 44.10 2.73
C LYS A 246 42.99 42.66 3.19
N GLU A 247 44.22 42.21 3.46
CA GLU A 247 44.49 40.89 4.02
C GLU A 247 43.87 40.72 5.41
N ARG A 248 44.00 41.74 6.27
CA ARG A 248 43.33 41.77 7.57
C ARG A 248 41.81 41.75 7.42
N HIS A 249 41.24 42.51 6.49
CA HIS A 249 39.80 42.50 6.24
C HIS A 249 39.32 41.11 5.82
N ALA A 250 40.03 40.45 4.90
CA ALA A 250 39.72 39.08 4.48
C ALA A 250 39.76 38.11 5.67
N SER A 251 40.78 38.20 6.54
CA SER A 251 40.84 37.36 7.76
C SER A 251 39.68 37.64 8.72
N VAL A 252 39.25 38.90 8.85
CA VAL A 252 38.11 39.28 9.69
C VAL A 252 36.79 38.82 9.06
N GLU A 253 36.67 38.81 7.74
CA GLU A 253 35.51 38.26 7.02
C GLU A 253 35.38 36.76 7.25
N VAL A 254 36.47 36.00 7.14
CA VAL A 254 36.50 34.57 7.47
C VAL A 254 36.05 34.34 8.92
N LEU A 255 36.57 35.10 9.88
CA LEU A 255 36.15 35.02 11.28
C LEU A 255 34.66 35.40 11.48
N ARG A 256 34.13 36.35 10.70
CA ARG A 256 32.70 36.70 10.74
C ARG A 256 31.83 35.59 10.16
N GLU A 257 32.29 34.90 9.12
CA GLU A 257 31.60 33.74 8.55
C GLU A 257 31.62 32.55 9.50
N GLU A 258 32.76 32.25 10.12
CA GLU A 258 32.87 31.24 11.17
C GLU A 258 31.98 31.58 12.37
N LYS A 259 31.97 32.85 12.81
CA LYS A 259 31.07 33.33 13.87
C LYS A 259 29.61 33.12 13.48
N ARG A 260 29.19 33.52 12.27
CA ARG A 260 27.81 33.28 11.77
C ARG A 260 27.50 31.79 11.70
N GLY A 261 28.47 30.96 11.33
CA GLY A 261 28.33 29.50 11.30
C GLY A 261 28.14 28.90 12.70
N LEU A 262 28.90 29.39 13.69
CA LEU A 262 28.78 28.99 15.08
C LEU A 262 27.48 29.50 15.71
N GLU A 263 27.06 30.73 15.43
CA GLU A 263 25.77 31.28 15.88
C GLU A 263 24.60 30.44 15.35
N LYS A 264 24.60 30.06 14.06
CA LYS A 264 23.59 29.15 13.50
C LYS A 264 23.59 27.77 14.17
N LYS A 265 24.76 27.24 14.52
CA LYS A 265 24.85 25.97 15.27
C LYS A 265 24.34 26.13 16.70
N LEU A 266 24.58 27.28 17.32
CA LEU A 266 24.08 27.56 18.66
C LEU A 266 22.55 27.65 18.66
N THR A 267 21.95 28.36 17.69
CA THR A 267 20.49 28.44 17.57
C THR A 267 19.86 27.07 17.35
N THR A 268 20.44 26.22 16.50
CA THR A 268 19.91 24.85 16.31
C THR A 268 20.09 24.00 17.58
N LEU A 269 21.19 24.14 18.32
CA LEU A 269 21.36 23.46 19.61
C LEU A 269 20.37 23.98 20.66
N GLU A 270 20.06 25.27 20.69
CA GLU A 270 19.05 25.87 21.56
C GLU A 270 17.65 25.33 21.22
N GLU A 271 17.28 25.27 19.94
CA GLU A 271 16.03 24.65 19.51
C GLU A 271 15.94 23.18 19.92
N MET A 272 17.04 22.42 19.81
CA MET A 272 17.08 21.02 20.24
C MET A 272 16.98 20.89 21.76
N ARG A 273 17.60 21.78 22.53
CA ARG A 273 17.44 21.85 23.99
C ARG A 273 16.00 22.16 24.38
N GLU A 274 15.34 23.11 23.71
CA GLU A 274 13.92 23.41 23.94
C GLU A 274 13.01 22.23 23.59
N ARG A 275 13.34 21.46 22.53
CA ARG A 275 12.61 20.23 22.19
C ARG A 275 12.80 19.16 23.26
N VAL A 276 14.02 18.98 23.76
CA VAL A 276 14.31 18.06 24.87
C VAL A 276 13.54 18.46 26.12
N VAL A 277 13.57 19.74 26.53
CA VAL A 277 12.81 20.23 27.69
C VAL A 277 11.30 20.02 27.51
N ARG A 278 10.76 20.25 26.30
CA ARG A 278 9.35 19.97 25.99
C ARG A 278 9.01 18.48 26.10
N LEU A 279 9.86 17.61 25.57
CA LEU A 279 9.66 16.16 25.64
C LEU A 279 9.81 15.64 27.07
N GLU A 280 10.79 16.12 27.83
CA GLU A 280 10.94 15.81 29.25
C GLU A 280 9.71 16.27 30.05
N ALA A 281 9.20 17.47 29.78
CA ALA A 281 7.97 17.95 30.39
C ALA A 281 6.74 17.10 30.03
N GLN A 282 6.63 16.62 28.78
CA GLN A 282 5.57 15.70 28.36
C GLN A 282 5.71 14.33 29.05
N VAL A 283 6.92 13.79 29.15
CA VAL A 283 7.18 12.52 29.85
C VAL A 283 6.85 12.65 31.32
N GLU A 284 7.23 13.77 31.95
CA GLU A 284 6.94 14.00 33.37
C GLU A 284 5.46 14.29 33.62
N ALA A 285 4.77 14.99 32.72
CA ALA A 285 3.32 15.12 32.75
C ALA A 285 2.63 13.75 32.63
N GLY A 286 3.01 12.94 31.64
CA GLY A 286 2.47 11.58 31.47
C GLY A 286 2.87 10.60 32.59
N ARG A 287 3.95 10.88 33.33
CA ARG A 287 4.30 10.16 34.56
C ARG A 287 3.43 10.59 35.72
N ARG A 288 3.21 11.90 35.91
CA ARG A 288 2.30 12.45 36.92
C ARG A 288 0.85 12.03 36.67
N GLU A 289 0.41 11.95 35.42
CA GLU A 289 -0.90 11.38 35.06
C GLU A 289 -1.00 9.91 35.45
N ARG A 290 0.05 9.11 35.18
CA ARG A 290 0.09 7.69 35.59
C ARG A 290 0.15 7.51 37.11
N GLU A 291 0.89 8.36 37.81
CA GLU A 291 0.94 8.38 39.28
C GLU A 291 -0.41 8.83 39.87
N ALA A 292 -1.07 9.83 39.28
CA ALA A 292 -2.42 10.25 39.64
C ALA A 292 -3.47 9.17 39.35
N TRP A 293 -3.35 8.45 38.23
CA TRP A 293 -4.22 7.30 37.90
C TRP A 293 -4.01 6.12 38.85
N ALA A 294 -2.77 5.90 39.30
CA ALA A 294 -2.45 4.90 40.32
C ALA A 294 -3.00 5.30 41.71
N GLU A 295 -3.06 6.60 42.02
CA GLU A 295 -3.72 7.09 43.24
C GLU A 295 -5.26 7.10 43.14
N THR A 296 -5.84 7.27 41.95
CA THR A 296 -7.29 7.25 41.73
C THR A 296 -7.85 5.86 41.37
N GLU A 297 -7.35 4.80 41.99
CA GLU A 297 -8.02 3.48 42.03
C GLU A 297 -9.32 3.57 42.86
N THR A 298 -10.33 4.28 42.32
CA THR A 298 -11.72 4.15 42.74
C THR A 298 -12.58 3.93 41.50
N ASP A 299 -13.35 2.85 41.48
CA ASP A 299 -14.10 2.32 40.33
C ASP A 299 -15.05 3.32 39.64
N THR A 300 -15.40 4.42 40.30
CA THR A 300 -16.27 5.47 39.77
C THR A 300 -15.58 6.41 38.79
N VAL A 301 -14.29 6.72 39.00
CA VAL A 301 -13.55 7.64 38.13
C VAL A 301 -13.14 6.95 36.84
N LEU A 302 -12.74 5.68 36.90
CA LEU A 302 -12.41 4.87 35.72
C LEU A 302 -13.59 4.72 34.77
N SER A 303 -14.81 4.57 35.30
CA SER A 303 -16.04 4.52 34.50
C SER A 303 -16.32 5.87 33.81
N GLN A 304 -16.13 6.98 34.52
CA GLN A 304 -16.32 8.34 33.98
C GLN A 304 -15.27 8.69 32.91
N THR A 305 -13.99 8.39 33.14
CA THR A 305 -12.94 8.62 32.15
C THR A 305 -13.11 7.73 30.93
N LEU A 306 -13.61 6.50 31.11
CA LEU A 306 -13.89 5.59 30.01
C LEU A 306 -15.12 6.03 29.21
N SER A 307 -16.17 6.56 29.87
CA SER A 307 -17.29 7.19 29.16
C SER A 307 -16.87 8.48 28.42
N ASP A 308 -15.99 9.28 29.01
CA ASP A 308 -15.48 10.50 28.38
C ASP A 308 -14.58 10.15 27.19
N LEU A 309 -13.73 9.12 27.29
CA LEU A 309 -12.93 8.60 26.18
C LEU A 309 -13.80 8.01 25.06
N ARG A 310 -14.92 7.35 25.40
CA ARG A 310 -15.87 6.86 24.40
C ARG A 310 -16.58 8.01 23.69
N LEU A 311 -16.94 9.07 24.42
CA LEU A 311 -17.55 10.27 23.85
C LEU A 311 -16.58 11.06 22.97
N THR A 312 -15.32 11.21 23.38
CA THR A 312 -14.30 11.89 22.57
C THR A 312 -13.97 11.08 21.33
N HIS A 313 -13.87 9.75 21.44
CA HIS A 313 -13.66 8.88 20.29
C HIS A 313 -14.85 8.90 19.31
N ALA A 314 -16.09 8.92 19.81
CA ALA A 314 -17.29 9.08 18.98
C ALA A 314 -17.31 10.43 18.25
N ARG A 315 -16.99 11.52 18.95
CA ARG A 315 -16.87 12.86 18.34
C ARG A 315 -15.77 12.93 17.29
N LEU A 316 -14.59 12.36 17.56
CA LEU A 316 -13.50 12.31 16.60
C LEU A 316 -13.84 11.47 15.36
N LEU A 317 -14.59 10.37 15.53
CA LEU A 317 -15.08 9.58 14.39
C LEU A 317 -16.13 10.33 13.57
N GLU A 318 -17.00 11.10 14.22
CA GLU A 318 -17.99 11.96 13.55
C GLU A 318 -17.30 13.11 12.79
N GLU A 319 -16.33 13.79 13.41
CA GLU A 319 -15.51 14.82 12.76
C GLU A 319 -14.68 14.25 11.62
N HIS A 320 -14.11 13.04 11.78
CA HIS A 320 -13.40 12.36 10.72
C HIS A 320 -14.35 11.97 9.57
N GLY A 321 -15.54 11.46 9.89
CA GLY A 321 -16.59 11.19 8.90
C GLY A 321 -17.02 12.44 8.14
N GLY A 322 -17.21 13.56 8.85
CA GLY A 322 -17.56 14.85 8.27
C GLY A 322 -16.47 15.43 7.37
N THR A 323 -15.21 15.36 7.80
CA THR A 323 -14.06 15.82 6.99
C THR A 323 -13.85 14.94 5.76
N VAL A 324 -14.01 13.61 5.86
CA VAL A 324 -13.94 12.69 4.72
C VAL A 324 -15.09 12.94 3.74
N ALA A 325 -16.31 13.19 4.23
CA ALA A 325 -17.44 13.53 3.37
C ALA A 325 -17.21 14.87 2.64
N LEU A 326 -16.67 15.87 3.33
CA LEU A 326 -16.34 17.16 2.73
C LEU A 326 -15.21 17.03 1.70
N LEU A 327 -14.19 16.22 1.99
CA LEU A 327 -13.10 15.95 1.06
C LEU A 327 -13.60 15.26 -0.22
N ARG A 328 -14.47 14.26 -0.10
CA ARG A 328 -15.12 13.63 -1.26
C ARG A 328 -15.98 14.60 -2.06
N SER A 329 -16.70 15.51 -1.40
CA SER A 329 -17.46 16.56 -2.08
C SER A 329 -16.54 17.48 -2.88
N ARG A 330 -15.39 17.86 -2.31
CA ARG A 330 -14.39 18.71 -3.01
C ARG A 330 -13.68 17.97 -4.13
N GLU A 331 -13.38 16.69 -3.98
CA GLU A 331 -12.82 15.85 -5.05
C GLU A 331 -13.80 15.72 -6.21
N ALA A 332 -15.10 15.53 -5.94
CA ALA A 332 -16.14 15.53 -6.96
C ALA A 332 -16.22 16.89 -7.69
N GLU A 333 -16.25 17.99 -6.94
CA GLU A 333 -16.23 19.35 -7.53
C GLU A 333 -14.98 19.59 -8.38
N LEU A 334 -13.79 19.16 -7.94
CA LEU A 334 -12.56 19.27 -8.71
C LEU A 334 -12.63 18.42 -9.98
N SER A 335 -13.15 17.20 -9.91
CA SER A 335 -13.33 16.36 -11.10
C SER A 335 -14.28 17.00 -12.12
N ASP A 336 -15.37 17.61 -11.68
CA ASP A 336 -16.29 18.35 -12.54
C ASP A 336 -15.64 19.60 -13.16
N LEU A 337 -14.84 20.33 -12.38
CA LEU A 337 -14.10 21.50 -12.87
C LEU A 337 -13.05 21.09 -13.90
N THR A 338 -12.29 20.02 -13.66
CA THR A 338 -11.30 19.50 -14.63
C THR A 338 -11.96 19.01 -15.92
N ARG A 339 -13.15 18.40 -15.83
CA ARG A 339 -13.94 18.03 -17.01
C ARG A 339 -14.38 19.25 -17.81
N ARG A 340 -14.91 20.28 -17.13
CA ARG A 340 -15.30 21.55 -17.79
C ARG A 340 -14.11 22.27 -18.41
N GLU A 341 -12.94 22.22 -17.78
CA GLU A 341 -11.70 22.77 -18.34
C GLU A 341 -11.27 22.01 -19.59
N ALA A 342 -11.32 20.67 -19.58
CA ALA A 342 -11.03 19.85 -20.74
C ALA A 342 -12.01 20.11 -21.90
N GLU A 343 -13.31 20.21 -21.61
CA GLU A 343 -14.34 20.58 -22.59
C GLU A 343 -14.06 21.99 -23.18
N ALA A 344 -13.73 22.96 -22.33
CA ALA A 344 -13.40 24.32 -22.76
C ALA A 344 -12.15 24.33 -23.67
N LEU A 345 -11.09 23.63 -23.29
CA LEU A 345 -9.88 23.50 -24.12
C LEU A 345 -10.18 22.87 -25.48
N ALA A 346 -10.99 21.80 -25.52
CA ALA A 346 -11.41 21.17 -26.77
C ALA A 346 -12.21 22.14 -27.67
N THR A 347 -13.07 22.98 -27.08
CA THR A 347 -13.78 24.02 -27.86
C THR A 347 -12.84 25.11 -28.36
N VAL A 348 -11.83 25.50 -27.59
CA VAL A 348 -10.81 26.48 -28.01
C VAL A 348 -9.99 25.92 -29.17
N ASP A 349 -9.55 24.66 -29.10
CA ASP A 349 -8.82 24.01 -30.19
C ASP A 349 -9.68 23.91 -31.45
N GLY A 350 -10.96 23.52 -31.31
CA GLY A 350 -11.91 23.52 -32.42
C GLY A 350 -12.10 24.90 -33.06
N LEU A 351 -12.18 25.96 -32.26
CA LEU A 351 -12.25 27.34 -32.74
C LEU A 351 -10.94 27.80 -33.40
N GLN A 352 -9.78 27.40 -32.88
CA GLN A 352 -8.49 27.69 -33.50
C GLN A 352 -8.35 27.03 -34.87
N ASP A 353 -8.78 25.78 -35.01
CA ASP A 353 -8.78 25.08 -36.28
C ASP A 353 -9.79 25.66 -37.27
N ALA A 354 -10.97 26.07 -36.80
CA ALA A 354 -11.92 26.82 -37.63
C ALA A 354 -11.34 28.16 -38.10
N LEU A 355 -10.62 28.88 -37.23
CA LEU A 355 -9.94 30.12 -37.58
C LEU A 355 -8.81 29.90 -38.60
N ARG A 356 -8.05 28.81 -38.49
CA ARG A 356 -7.02 28.43 -39.47
C ARG A 356 -7.66 28.16 -40.84
N LYS A 357 -8.72 27.35 -40.89
CA LYS A 357 -9.46 27.07 -42.13
C LYS A 357 -10.02 28.34 -42.76
N ALA A 358 -10.63 29.23 -41.98
CA ALA A 358 -11.13 30.52 -42.46
C ALA A 358 -10.00 31.42 -42.99
N LYS A 359 -8.84 31.47 -42.33
CA LYS A 359 -7.66 32.19 -42.83
C LYS A 359 -7.15 31.62 -44.16
N ASP A 360 -7.11 30.30 -44.29
CA ASP A 360 -6.70 29.63 -45.52
C ASP A 360 -7.69 29.93 -46.66
N GLU A 361 -9.00 29.90 -46.40
CA GLU A 361 -10.04 30.30 -47.36
C GLU A 361 -9.89 31.77 -47.77
N VAL A 362 -9.70 32.68 -46.82
CA VAL A 362 -9.46 34.11 -47.11
C VAL A 362 -8.21 34.29 -47.96
N SER A 363 -7.12 33.58 -47.66
CA SER A 363 -5.89 33.65 -48.45
C SER A 363 -6.11 33.14 -49.89
N ARG A 364 -6.85 32.05 -50.07
CA ARG A 364 -7.26 31.55 -51.39
C ARG A 364 -8.12 32.56 -52.14
N HIS A 365 -9.09 33.19 -51.49
CA HIS A 365 -9.90 34.24 -52.10
C HIS A 365 -9.07 35.48 -52.46
N GLN A 366 -8.10 35.87 -51.63
CA GLN A 366 -7.15 36.97 -51.92
C GLN A 366 -6.26 36.65 -53.14
N THR A 367 -5.74 35.42 -53.26
CA THR A 367 -4.98 35.02 -54.46
C THR A 367 -5.85 34.99 -55.71
N ARG A 368 -7.08 34.49 -55.62
CA ARG A 368 -8.02 34.47 -56.75
C ARG A 368 -8.43 35.86 -57.21
N THR A 369 -8.69 36.78 -56.28
CA THR A 369 -9.01 38.18 -56.60
C THR A 369 -7.81 38.89 -57.22
N ALA A 370 -6.59 38.69 -56.70
CA ALA A 370 -5.37 39.23 -57.30
C ALA A 370 -5.10 38.71 -58.72
N LEU A 371 -5.43 37.44 -59.01
CA LEU A 371 -5.35 36.89 -60.37
C LEU A 371 -6.43 37.48 -61.29
N ALA A 372 -7.68 37.58 -60.81
CA ALA A 372 -8.76 38.20 -61.57
C ALA A 372 -8.46 39.67 -61.88
N ASP A 373 -7.89 40.44 -60.95
CA ASP A 373 -7.49 41.83 -61.17
C ASP A 373 -6.40 41.95 -62.24
N ARG A 374 -5.46 40.99 -62.30
CA ARG A 374 -4.44 40.92 -63.37
C ARG A 374 -5.05 40.55 -64.71
N GLU A 375 -5.98 39.61 -64.76
CA GLU A 375 -6.71 39.22 -65.98
C GLU A 375 -7.59 40.36 -66.50
N VAL A 376 -8.26 41.10 -65.61
CA VAL A 376 -9.01 42.30 -65.96
C VAL A 376 -8.07 43.40 -66.46
N GLY A 377 -6.91 43.57 -65.83
CA GLY A 377 -5.87 44.50 -66.29
C GLY A 377 -5.37 44.15 -67.70
N PHE A 378 -5.09 42.88 -67.95
CA PHE A 378 -4.69 42.37 -69.27
C PHE A 378 -5.81 42.55 -70.30
N SER A 379 -7.04 42.20 -69.96
CA SER A 379 -8.21 42.36 -70.85
C SER A 379 -8.48 43.82 -71.17
N LYS A 380 -8.31 44.73 -70.19
CA LYS A 380 -8.41 46.18 -70.41
C LYS A 380 -7.31 46.70 -71.33
N ALA A 381 -6.08 46.20 -71.20
CA ALA A 381 -4.97 46.55 -72.09
C ALA A 381 -5.20 46.02 -73.52
N LEU A 382 -5.73 44.79 -73.64
CA LEU A 382 -6.07 44.17 -74.91
C LEU A 382 -7.25 44.88 -75.60
N LEU A 383 -8.27 45.29 -74.85
CA LEU A 383 -9.35 46.13 -75.36
C LEU A 383 -8.85 47.52 -75.75
N ALA A 384 -7.86 48.08 -75.04
CA ALA A 384 -7.24 49.34 -75.44
C ALA A 384 -6.43 49.19 -76.73
N SER A 385 -5.76 48.06 -76.95
CA SER A 385 -5.08 47.78 -78.22
C SER A 385 -6.06 47.51 -79.36
N TYR A 386 -7.13 46.73 -79.13
CA TYR A 386 -8.15 46.48 -80.15
C TYR A 386 -8.93 47.75 -80.49
N LYS A 387 -9.32 48.58 -79.51
CA LYS A 387 -9.94 49.89 -79.80
C LYS A 387 -9.01 50.85 -80.55
N ALA A 388 -7.69 50.69 -80.42
CA ALA A 388 -6.73 51.44 -81.23
C ALA A 388 -6.58 50.87 -82.66
N GLU A 389 -7.04 49.64 -82.90
CA GLU A 389 -6.93 48.91 -84.17
C GLU A 389 -8.27 48.86 -84.96
N GLU A 390 -9.41 49.01 -84.28
CA GLU A 390 -10.77 48.88 -84.86
C GLU A 390 -11.37 50.19 -85.42
N ASP A 391 -10.57 51.25 -85.56
CA ASP A 391 -10.91 52.44 -86.35
C ASP A 391 -10.84 52.14 -87.87
N VAL A 392 -11.58 51.13 -88.34
CA VAL A 392 -11.89 50.90 -89.77
C VAL A 392 -13.34 50.44 -89.91
N PRO A 393 -14.25 51.29 -90.45
CA PRO A 393 -15.65 50.95 -90.57
C PRO A 393 -15.97 50.27 -91.90
N THR A 394 -16.66 49.13 -91.87
CA THR A 394 -17.49 48.70 -93.00
C THR A 394 -18.75 47.98 -92.53
N ALA A 395 -19.87 48.37 -93.15
CA ALA A 395 -21.26 48.07 -92.79
C ALA A 395 -21.82 46.80 -93.48
N PRO A 396 -23.01 46.30 -93.07
CA PRO A 396 -23.49 44.93 -93.31
C PRO A 396 -24.63 44.81 -94.35
N ASP A 397 -24.88 43.58 -94.82
CA ASP A 397 -26.05 43.18 -95.62
C ASP A 397 -27.09 42.44 -94.73
N SER A 398 -28.21 43.10 -94.45
CA SER A 398 -29.12 42.89 -93.30
C SER A 398 -30.28 41.89 -93.47
N GLN A 399 -30.28 41.06 -94.51
CA GLN A 399 -31.46 40.20 -94.81
C GLN A 399 -31.23 38.70 -94.60
N LEU A 400 -29.98 38.26 -94.48
CA LEU A 400 -29.66 36.86 -94.17
C LEU A 400 -29.55 36.61 -92.65
N GLU A 401 -29.32 37.66 -91.88
CA GLU A 401 -29.16 37.62 -90.42
C GLU A 401 -30.50 37.35 -89.72
N SER A 402 -31.58 37.98 -90.17
CA SER A 402 -32.89 37.87 -89.51
C SER A 402 -33.47 36.45 -89.53
N LEU A 403 -33.40 35.76 -90.66
CA LEU A 403 -33.91 34.38 -90.78
C LEU A 403 -33.04 33.38 -90.00
N LEU A 404 -31.73 33.61 -89.91
CA LEU A 404 -30.83 32.80 -89.09
C LEU A 404 -31.06 33.03 -87.60
N GLU A 405 -31.41 34.25 -87.20
CA GLU A 405 -31.77 34.57 -85.82
C GLU A 405 -33.09 33.92 -85.40
N GLU A 406 -34.10 33.90 -86.26
CA GLU A 406 -35.38 33.25 -85.97
C GLU A 406 -35.23 31.72 -85.77
N TYR A 407 -34.47 31.03 -86.63
CA TYR A 407 -34.23 29.59 -86.44
C TYR A 407 -33.34 29.27 -85.24
N LYS A 408 -32.38 30.15 -84.91
CA LYS A 408 -31.52 29.99 -83.72
C LYS A 408 -32.31 30.19 -82.43
N THR A 409 -33.22 31.16 -82.39
CA THR A 409 -34.04 31.45 -81.21
C THR A 409 -34.98 30.29 -80.89
N MET A 410 -35.69 29.75 -81.90
CA MET A 410 -36.61 28.61 -81.71
C MET A 410 -35.89 27.34 -81.20
N ASN A 411 -34.74 26.99 -81.78
CA ASN A 411 -33.96 25.83 -81.33
C ASN A 411 -33.34 26.03 -79.95
N ALA A 412 -32.92 27.26 -79.61
CA ALA A 412 -32.42 27.59 -78.28
C ALA A 412 -33.53 27.41 -77.23
N GLU A 413 -34.78 27.75 -77.58
CA GLU A 413 -35.90 27.66 -76.66
C GLU A 413 -36.34 26.22 -76.38
N LEU A 414 -36.36 25.35 -77.41
CA LEU A 414 -36.62 23.91 -77.23
C LEU A 414 -35.50 23.20 -76.45
N LEU A 415 -34.24 23.54 -76.70
CA LEU A 415 -33.10 23.05 -75.92
C LEU A 415 -33.15 23.52 -74.46
N ARG A 416 -33.62 24.75 -74.22
CA ARG A 416 -33.81 25.28 -72.87
C ARG A 416 -34.86 24.49 -72.11
N GLN A 417 -36.02 24.23 -72.72
CA GLN A 417 -37.09 23.45 -72.09
C GLN A 417 -36.70 21.99 -71.83
N ALA A 418 -35.99 21.34 -72.75
CA ALA A 418 -35.50 19.98 -72.55
C ALA A 418 -34.46 19.89 -71.41
N LYS A 419 -33.57 20.88 -71.30
CA LYS A 419 -32.59 20.98 -70.21
C LYS A 419 -33.25 21.30 -68.88
N GLU A 420 -34.24 22.19 -68.86
CA GLU A 420 -34.99 22.53 -67.64
C GLU A 420 -35.76 21.32 -67.11
N ASN A 421 -36.41 20.54 -67.97
CA ASN A 421 -37.12 19.33 -67.57
C ASN A 421 -36.17 18.19 -67.12
N SER A 422 -34.99 18.07 -67.73
CA SER A 422 -33.97 17.12 -67.27
C SER A 422 -33.43 17.51 -65.90
N PHE A 423 -33.19 18.81 -65.70
CA PHE A 423 -32.66 19.35 -64.45
C PHE A 423 -33.66 19.23 -63.30
N THR A 424 -34.96 19.45 -63.54
CA THR A 424 -36.00 19.26 -62.51
C THR A 424 -36.13 17.80 -62.10
N LEU A 425 -36.09 16.86 -63.03
CA LEU A 425 -36.12 15.42 -62.73
C LEU A 425 -34.89 14.93 -61.93
N GLU A 426 -33.71 15.45 -62.23
CA GLU A 426 -32.48 15.15 -61.46
C GLU A 426 -32.51 15.79 -60.07
N LEU A 427 -33.06 17.01 -59.96
CA LEU A 427 -33.25 17.69 -58.69
C LEU A 427 -34.23 16.93 -57.78
N ASP A 428 -35.35 16.46 -58.33
CA ASP A 428 -36.36 15.70 -57.58
C ASP A 428 -35.82 14.35 -57.10
N LYS A 429 -35.03 13.65 -57.94
CA LYS A 429 -34.34 12.41 -57.53
C LYS A 429 -33.32 12.67 -56.42
N GLY A 430 -32.50 13.72 -56.55
CA GLY A 430 -31.55 14.11 -55.53
C GLY A 430 -32.22 14.53 -54.21
N GLN A 431 -33.41 15.16 -54.28
CA GLN A 431 -34.20 15.48 -53.10
C GLN A 431 -34.77 14.24 -52.42
N GLN A 432 -35.24 13.25 -53.17
CA GLN A 432 -35.72 11.97 -52.64
C GLN A 432 -34.58 11.17 -51.97
N GLU A 433 -33.42 11.08 -52.62
CA GLU A 433 -32.24 10.40 -52.05
C GLU A 433 -31.74 11.10 -50.79
N LYS A 434 -31.75 12.44 -50.78
CA LYS A 434 -31.41 13.22 -49.58
C LYS A 434 -32.40 12.96 -48.45
N ALA A 435 -33.70 12.86 -48.75
CA ALA A 435 -34.73 12.58 -47.75
C ALA A 435 -34.59 11.17 -47.17
N THR A 436 -34.28 10.15 -47.99
CA THR A 436 -34.06 8.78 -47.49
C THR A 436 -32.80 8.69 -46.64
N LEU A 437 -31.71 9.34 -47.06
CA LEU A 437 -30.46 9.37 -46.28
C LEU A 437 -30.63 10.14 -44.96
N GLN A 438 -31.44 11.21 -44.95
CA GLN A 438 -31.80 11.91 -43.71
C GLN A 438 -32.59 11.01 -42.77
N GLN A 439 -33.54 10.24 -43.29
CA GLN A 439 -34.32 9.31 -42.47
C GLN A 439 -33.46 8.17 -41.88
N GLU A 440 -32.50 7.64 -42.65
CA GLU A 440 -31.53 6.65 -42.15
C GLU A 440 -30.60 7.24 -41.10
N LEU A 441 -30.14 8.48 -41.31
CA LEU A 441 -29.31 9.20 -40.34
C LEU A 441 -30.08 9.39 -39.01
N ASP A 442 -31.34 9.80 -39.08
CA ASP A 442 -32.19 9.97 -37.89
C ASP A 442 -32.40 8.64 -37.14
N GLN A 443 -32.58 7.53 -37.86
CA GLN A 443 -32.67 6.19 -37.26
C GLN A 443 -31.37 5.77 -36.58
N HIS A 444 -30.23 6.04 -37.20
CA HIS A 444 -28.93 5.74 -36.62
C HIS A 444 -28.64 6.59 -35.38
N VAL A 445 -29.00 7.89 -35.41
CA VAL A 445 -28.87 8.78 -34.25
C VAL A 445 -29.72 8.28 -33.09
N ALA A 446 -30.99 7.95 -33.33
CA ALA A 446 -31.86 7.38 -32.29
C ALA A 446 -31.29 6.07 -31.73
N LYS A 447 -30.69 5.23 -32.58
CA LYS A 447 -30.09 3.97 -32.12
C LYS A 447 -28.82 4.20 -31.29
N ILE A 448 -28.02 5.20 -31.64
CA ILE A 448 -26.84 5.59 -30.86
C ILE A 448 -27.29 6.10 -29.49
N GLU A 449 -28.31 6.96 -29.40
CA GLU A 449 -28.84 7.45 -28.13
C GLU A 449 -29.34 6.31 -27.22
N GLU A 450 -30.07 5.33 -27.77
CA GLU A 450 -30.47 4.13 -27.02
C GLU A 450 -29.26 3.34 -26.51
N LEU A 451 -28.26 3.12 -27.36
CA LEU A 451 -27.06 2.38 -26.99
C LEU A 451 -26.24 3.13 -25.94
N GLU A 452 -26.13 4.45 -26.04
CA GLU A 452 -25.47 5.30 -25.05
C GLU A 452 -26.19 5.26 -23.70
N GLN A 453 -27.52 5.26 -23.68
CA GLN A 453 -28.29 5.07 -22.44
C GLN A 453 -28.01 3.69 -21.81
N THR A 454 -28.04 2.62 -22.61
CA THR A 454 -27.74 1.27 -22.08
C THR A 454 -26.29 1.15 -21.62
N LEU A 455 -25.33 1.78 -22.32
CA LEU A 455 -23.94 1.83 -21.90
C LEU A 455 -23.77 2.67 -20.63
N PHE A 456 -24.53 3.74 -20.46
CA PHE A 456 -24.52 4.56 -19.25
C PHE A 456 -25.02 3.76 -18.04
N GLU A 457 -26.17 3.08 -18.17
CA GLU A 457 -26.71 2.22 -17.13
C GLU A 457 -25.74 1.08 -16.77
N LEU A 458 -25.22 0.37 -17.78
CA LEU A 458 -24.22 -0.69 -17.58
C LEU A 458 -22.94 -0.16 -16.95
N SER A 459 -22.48 1.03 -17.35
CA SER A 459 -21.30 1.66 -16.75
C SER A 459 -21.53 1.98 -15.27
N GLY A 460 -22.74 2.42 -14.90
CA GLY A 460 -23.15 2.63 -13.52
C GLY A 460 -23.20 1.32 -12.73
N GLU A 461 -23.71 0.24 -13.32
CA GLU A 461 -23.73 -1.09 -12.68
C GLU A 461 -22.34 -1.69 -12.50
N ILE A 462 -21.44 -1.47 -13.47
CA ILE A 462 -20.04 -1.90 -13.43
C ILE A 462 -19.28 -1.09 -12.38
N ALA A 463 -19.43 0.23 -12.36
CA ALA A 463 -18.84 1.10 -11.34
C ALA A 463 -19.34 0.75 -9.93
N GLY A 464 -20.61 0.32 -9.82
CA GLY A 464 -21.20 -0.17 -8.58
C GLY A 464 -20.81 -1.60 -8.20
N GLY A 465 -20.05 -2.32 -9.04
CA GLY A 465 -19.61 -3.69 -8.78
C GLY A 465 -20.73 -4.74 -8.76
N ARG A 466 -21.93 -4.40 -9.27
CA ARG A 466 -23.11 -5.28 -9.27
C ARG A 466 -23.26 -6.06 -10.56
N HIS A 467 -22.58 -5.62 -11.62
CA HIS A 467 -22.63 -6.27 -12.92
C HIS A 467 -21.87 -7.60 -12.91
N VAL A 468 -22.58 -8.70 -13.13
CA VAL A 468 -21.98 -10.03 -13.36
C VAL A 468 -22.12 -10.35 -14.85
N PRO A 469 -21.02 -10.40 -15.61
CA PRO A 469 -21.10 -10.65 -17.04
C PRO A 469 -21.73 -12.01 -17.35
N PRO A 470 -22.56 -12.12 -18.41
CA PRO A 470 -23.22 -13.37 -18.77
C PRO A 470 -22.17 -14.48 -18.99
N LYS A 471 -22.45 -15.69 -18.47
CA LYS A 471 -21.54 -16.86 -18.41
C LYS A 471 -20.41 -16.80 -17.37
N THR A 472 -20.40 -15.83 -16.47
CA THR A 472 -19.42 -15.77 -15.37
C THR A 472 -20.10 -16.09 -14.04
N ARG A 473 -19.48 -16.97 -13.23
CA ARG A 473 -19.94 -17.26 -11.86
C ARG A 473 -18.92 -16.69 -10.88
N VAL A 474 -19.34 -15.74 -10.07
CA VAL A 474 -18.54 -15.21 -8.97
C VAL A 474 -18.59 -16.20 -7.82
N LEU A 475 -17.43 -16.68 -7.38
CA LEU A 475 -17.30 -17.58 -6.24
C LEU A 475 -16.73 -16.79 -5.06
N CYS A 476 -17.36 -16.92 -3.90
CA CYS A 476 -16.85 -16.41 -2.64
C CYS A 476 -16.70 -17.56 -1.64
N LEU A 477 -15.78 -17.40 -0.69
CA LEU A 477 -15.66 -18.33 0.42
C LEU A 477 -16.95 -18.28 1.24
N LYS A 478 -17.44 -19.45 1.70
CA LYS A 478 -18.63 -19.52 2.57
C LYS A 478 -18.49 -18.71 3.85
N GLU A 479 -17.25 -18.54 4.33
CA GLU A 479 -16.89 -17.73 5.50
C GLU A 479 -15.99 -16.58 5.02
N ASN A 480 -16.57 -15.62 4.30
CA ASN A 480 -15.86 -14.40 3.92
C ASN A 480 -15.85 -13.43 5.13
N PRO A 481 -14.66 -13.00 5.62
CA PRO A 481 -14.59 -12.03 6.72
C PRO A 481 -15.37 -10.74 6.41
N ASP A 482 -15.33 -10.26 5.17
CA ASP A 482 -16.06 -9.04 4.78
C ASP A 482 -17.57 -9.24 4.87
N GLN A 483 -18.06 -10.43 4.52
CA GLN A 483 -19.46 -10.77 4.66
C GLN A 483 -19.86 -10.91 6.13
N GLN A 484 -19.00 -11.49 6.98
CA GLN A 484 -19.23 -11.51 8.42
C GLN A 484 -19.31 -10.09 9.00
N TRP A 485 -18.47 -9.15 8.54
CA TRP A 485 -18.53 -7.75 8.94
C TRP A 485 -19.83 -7.08 8.48
N VAL A 486 -20.25 -7.32 7.23
CA VAL A 486 -21.51 -6.80 6.69
C VAL A 486 -22.69 -7.37 7.46
N ASP A 487 -22.72 -8.68 7.69
CA ASP A 487 -23.78 -9.38 8.43
C ASP A 487 -23.84 -8.91 9.89
N LEU A 488 -22.69 -8.70 10.55
CA LEU A 488 -22.62 -8.18 11.91
C LEU A 488 -23.10 -6.72 11.97
N ARG A 489 -22.70 -5.89 10.99
CA ARG A 489 -23.17 -4.51 10.87
C ARG A 489 -24.66 -4.45 10.57
N GLN A 490 -25.16 -5.31 9.69
CA GLN A 490 -26.56 -5.37 9.33
C GLN A 490 -27.40 -5.88 10.50
N ALA A 491 -26.95 -6.91 11.21
CA ALA A 491 -27.55 -7.34 12.46
C ALA A 491 -27.55 -6.23 13.51
N ALA A 492 -26.47 -5.44 13.64
CA ALA A 492 -26.44 -4.29 14.54
C ALA A 492 -27.42 -3.18 14.12
N MET A 493 -27.52 -2.89 12.82
CA MET A 493 -28.48 -1.93 12.28
C MET A 493 -29.93 -2.39 12.47
N ASP A 494 -30.21 -3.66 12.24
CA ASP A 494 -31.54 -4.24 12.43
C ASP A 494 -31.92 -4.29 13.90
N ARG A 495 -30.95 -4.54 14.81
CA ARG A 495 -31.13 -4.39 16.26
C ARG A 495 -31.50 -2.95 16.63
N LEU A 496 -30.71 -1.96 16.21
CA LEU A 496 -30.99 -0.55 16.47
C LEU A 496 -32.33 -0.10 15.88
N LYS A 497 -32.72 -0.61 14.71
CA LYS A 497 -34.05 -0.36 14.13
C LYS A 497 -35.14 -0.97 15.00
N SER A 498 -34.98 -2.21 15.44
CA SER A 498 -35.97 -2.86 16.32
C SER A 498 -36.11 -2.14 17.67
N GLU A 499 -35.01 -1.69 18.26
CA GLU A 499 -35.00 -0.89 19.50
C GLU A 499 -35.66 0.48 19.27
N ASN A 500 -35.34 1.16 18.16
CA ASN A 500 -35.99 2.43 17.81
C ASN A 500 -37.48 2.25 17.55
N GLU A 501 -37.90 1.17 16.89
CA GLU A 501 -39.31 0.84 16.69
C GLU A 501 -40.02 0.56 18.03
N ALA A 502 -39.37 -0.14 18.96
CA ALA A 502 -39.89 -0.41 20.29
C ALA A 502 -39.98 0.86 21.15
N LEU A 503 -38.95 1.72 21.09
CA LEU A 503 -38.95 3.02 21.75
C LEU A 503 -40.02 3.95 21.16
N LEU A 504 -40.20 3.97 19.84
CA LEU A 504 -41.25 4.75 19.17
C LEU A 504 -42.65 4.24 19.52
N LYS A 505 -42.86 2.92 19.60
CA LYS A 505 -44.12 2.35 20.09
C LYS A 505 -44.39 2.79 21.53
N ARG A 506 -43.38 2.74 22.39
CA ARG A 506 -43.49 3.20 23.78
C ARG A 506 -43.74 4.70 23.89
N LEU A 507 -43.14 5.51 23.02
CA LEU A 507 -43.34 6.96 22.98
C LEU A 507 -44.78 7.27 22.57
N LYS A 508 -45.32 6.55 21.58
CA LYS A 508 -46.74 6.60 21.22
C LYS A 508 -47.64 6.16 22.37
N ASP A 509 -47.34 5.05 23.04
CA ASP A 509 -48.11 4.57 24.21
C ASP A 509 -48.07 5.58 25.38
N LEU A 510 -46.96 6.30 25.56
CA LEU A 510 -46.81 7.36 26.58
C LEU A 510 -47.53 8.67 26.20
N GLU A 511 -47.55 9.01 24.91
CA GLU A 511 -48.33 10.12 24.36
C GLU A 511 -49.84 9.83 24.47
N ASP A 512 -50.25 8.60 24.14
CA ASP A 512 -51.64 8.14 24.20
C ASP A 512 -52.13 7.97 25.66
N SER A 513 -51.24 7.63 26.60
CA SER A 513 -51.57 7.46 28.03
C SER A 513 -51.48 8.74 28.87
N GLY A 514 -51.07 9.87 28.27
CA GLY A 514 -51.16 11.21 28.86
C GLY A 514 -50.61 11.31 30.30
N VAL A 515 -49.27 11.38 30.43
CA VAL A 515 -48.51 11.73 31.65
C VAL A 515 -49.20 11.33 32.96
N ARG A 516 -49.37 10.03 33.19
CA ARG A 516 -49.51 9.48 34.54
C ARG A 516 -48.23 8.77 34.93
N LEU A 517 -47.31 9.53 35.52
CA LEU A 517 -46.19 9.05 36.32
C LEU A 517 -46.74 8.17 37.45
N GLY A 518 -46.66 6.85 37.29
CA GLY A 518 -47.15 5.90 38.27
C GLY A 518 -46.66 4.49 38.01
N GLY A 519 -45.36 4.26 38.16
CA GLY A 519 -44.78 2.92 38.12
C GLY A 519 -43.26 2.95 37.98
N ALA A 520 -42.54 2.99 39.11
CA ALA A 520 -41.08 2.97 39.16
C ALA A 520 -40.45 1.63 38.68
N GLU A 521 -41.27 0.65 38.27
CA GLU A 521 -40.82 -0.68 37.84
C GLU A 521 -40.55 -0.81 36.34
N ASP A 522 -40.92 0.18 35.51
CA ASP A 522 -40.68 0.14 34.05
C ASP A 522 -39.57 1.10 33.57
N LEU A 523 -38.70 1.59 34.47
CA LEU A 523 -37.64 2.55 34.11
C LEU A 523 -36.51 1.96 33.25
N VAL A 524 -36.30 0.64 33.27
CA VAL A 524 -35.29 -0.01 32.42
C VAL A 524 -35.99 -0.59 31.19
N PRO A 525 -35.53 -0.28 29.96
CA PRO A 525 -36.05 -0.92 28.76
C PRO A 525 -35.92 -2.44 28.87
N ARG A 526 -37.06 -3.15 28.82
CA ARG A 526 -37.10 -4.62 28.95
C ARG A 526 -36.27 -5.33 27.88
N GLU A 527 -36.21 -4.76 26.68
CA GLU A 527 -35.39 -5.28 25.58
C GLU A 527 -33.89 -5.13 25.86
N SER A 528 -33.46 -3.99 26.42
CA SER A 528 -32.07 -3.80 26.86
C SER A 528 -31.73 -4.71 28.06
N TRP A 529 -32.68 -4.98 28.94
CA TRP A 529 -32.50 -5.93 30.03
C TRP A 529 -32.37 -7.38 29.53
N ASP A 530 -33.25 -7.80 28.62
CA ASP A 530 -33.19 -9.13 27.99
C ASP A 530 -31.90 -9.31 27.21
N GLN A 531 -31.38 -8.24 26.59
CA GLN A 531 -30.07 -8.23 25.94
C GLN A 531 -28.94 -8.45 26.94
N VAL A 532 -28.89 -7.69 28.04
CA VAL A 532 -27.86 -7.86 29.08
C VAL A 532 -27.94 -9.27 29.69
N VAL A 533 -29.14 -9.83 29.84
CA VAL A 533 -29.33 -11.20 30.32
C VAL A 533 -28.80 -12.23 29.31
N ARG A 534 -29.00 -12.04 28.00
CA ARG A 534 -28.44 -12.91 26.96
C ARG A 534 -26.92 -12.82 26.89
N GLU A 535 -26.37 -11.60 26.88
CA GLU A 535 -24.92 -11.38 26.88
C GLU A 535 -24.26 -12.00 28.13
N LYS A 536 -24.90 -11.89 29.29
CA LYS A 536 -24.46 -12.57 30.51
C LYS A 536 -24.45 -14.08 30.36
N GLN A 537 -25.49 -14.68 29.76
CA GLN A 537 -25.56 -16.12 29.52
C GLN A 537 -24.47 -16.59 28.56
N ASP A 538 -24.19 -15.82 27.50
CA ASP A 538 -23.13 -16.13 26.52
C ASP A 538 -21.74 -16.06 27.18
N LEU A 539 -21.47 -15.01 27.95
CA LEU A 539 -20.22 -14.85 28.72
C LEU A 539 -20.04 -15.95 29.77
N GLU A 540 -21.10 -16.33 30.49
CA GLU A 540 -21.07 -17.48 31.40
C GLU A 540 -20.77 -18.79 30.65
N GLY A 541 -21.29 -18.93 29.42
CA GLY A 541 -20.97 -20.04 28.52
C GLY A 541 -19.49 -20.09 28.16
N GLU A 542 -18.91 -18.96 27.76
CA GLU A 542 -17.47 -18.86 27.44
C GLU A 542 -16.58 -19.13 28.65
N VAL A 543 -16.92 -18.59 29.82
CA VAL A 543 -16.19 -18.85 31.07
C VAL A 543 -16.20 -20.34 31.40
N LYS A 544 -17.36 -21.00 31.33
CA LYS A 544 -17.47 -22.45 31.53
C LYS A 544 -16.63 -23.24 30.52
N GLN A 545 -16.53 -22.79 29.27
CA GLN A 545 -15.66 -23.43 28.28
C GLN A 545 -14.17 -23.25 28.60
N LYS A 546 -13.76 -22.04 29.00
CA LYS A 546 -12.38 -21.73 29.41
C LYS A 546 -11.98 -22.49 30.68
N GLU A 547 -12.86 -22.59 31.67
CA GLU A 547 -12.67 -23.40 32.88
C GLU A 547 -12.52 -24.89 32.55
N LYS A 548 -13.38 -25.44 31.68
CA LYS A 548 -13.25 -26.83 31.20
C LYS A 548 -11.92 -27.05 30.49
N ARG A 549 -11.45 -26.09 29.68
CA ARG A 549 -10.14 -26.16 29.02
C ARG A 549 -9.00 -26.14 30.04
N LEU A 550 -9.08 -25.28 31.06
CA LEU A 550 -8.08 -25.20 32.13
C LEU A 550 -8.04 -26.50 32.94
N LEU A 551 -9.20 -27.06 33.30
CA LEU A 551 -9.30 -28.35 33.98
C LEU A 551 -8.67 -29.47 33.16
N ARG A 552 -8.96 -29.54 31.85
CA ARG A 552 -8.33 -30.52 30.94
C ARG A 552 -6.82 -30.32 30.87
N LEU A 553 -6.33 -29.08 30.81
CA LEU A 553 -4.91 -28.80 30.80
C LEU A 553 -4.22 -29.24 32.10
N GLN A 554 -4.83 -28.97 33.26
CA GLN A 554 -4.34 -29.45 34.56
C GLN A 554 -4.32 -30.98 34.63
N GLN A 555 -5.35 -31.65 34.12
CA GLN A 555 -5.40 -33.11 34.04
C GLN A 555 -4.29 -33.67 33.14
N ILE A 556 -4.09 -33.10 31.94
CA ILE A 556 -3.03 -33.51 31.02
C ILE A 556 -1.66 -33.28 31.65
N PHE A 557 -1.44 -32.12 32.28
CA PHE A 557 -0.17 -31.83 32.94
C PHE A 557 0.10 -32.80 34.10
N THR A 558 -0.92 -33.14 34.88
CA THR A 558 -0.80 -34.12 35.98
C THR A 558 -0.50 -35.53 35.45
N SER A 559 -1.18 -35.95 34.37
CA SER A 559 -0.92 -37.23 33.69
C SER A 559 0.50 -37.29 33.16
N LYS A 560 0.92 -36.28 32.39
CA LYS A 560 2.25 -36.23 31.79
C LYS A 560 3.37 -36.11 32.84
N SER A 561 3.12 -35.40 33.94
CA SER A 561 4.05 -35.34 35.07
C SER A 561 4.13 -36.67 35.82
N ALA A 562 3.06 -37.47 35.85
CA ALA A 562 3.09 -38.83 36.39
C ALA A 562 3.89 -39.75 35.46
N GLU A 563 3.63 -39.72 34.14
CA GLU A 563 4.40 -40.46 33.13
C GLU A 563 5.90 -40.12 33.20
N PHE A 564 6.24 -38.84 33.36
CA PHE A 564 7.63 -38.39 33.51
C PHE A 564 8.28 -38.93 34.78
N ARG A 565 7.57 -38.91 35.92
CA ARG A 565 8.08 -39.47 37.17
C ARG A 565 8.25 -40.99 37.09
N GLU A 566 7.35 -41.69 36.41
CA GLU A 566 7.44 -43.13 36.17
C GLU A 566 8.60 -43.49 35.24
N ALA A 567 8.80 -42.73 34.16
CA ALA A 567 9.93 -42.89 33.26
C ALA A 567 11.27 -42.68 33.99
N ILE A 568 11.38 -41.67 34.85
CA ILE A 568 12.57 -41.43 35.67
C ILE A 568 12.78 -42.57 36.67
N ALA A 569 11.72 -43.03 37.34
CA ALA A 569 11.82 -44.15 38.27
C ALA A 569 12.27 -45.44 37.57
N SER A 570 11.82 -45.67 36.33
CA SER A 570 12.17 -46.83 35.53
C SER A 570 13.61 -46.76 34.97
N ILE A 571 14.04 -45.61 34.44
CA ILE A 571 15.35 -45.45 33.79
C ILE A 571 16.46 -45.23 34.81
N LEU A 572 16.23 -44.35 35.79
CA LEU A 572 17.26 -43.91 36.75
C LEU A 572 17.14 -44.59 38.11
N GLY A 573 16.05 -45.31 38.41
CA GLY A 573 15.83 -45.91 39.72
C GLY A 573 15.53 -44.89 40.83
N LEU A 574 15.02 -43.70 40.46
CA LEU A 574 14.77 -42.59 41.39
C LEU A 574 13.31 -42.13 41.33
N LYS A 575 12.65 -42.05 42.49
CA LYS A 575 11.31 -41.47 42.64
C LYS A 575 11.43 -40.00 43.06
N LEU A 576 10.88 -39.11 42.24
CA LEU A 576 10.87 -37.67 42.49
C LEU A 576 9.53 -37.20 43.07
N ALA A 577 9.58 -36.43 44.15
CA ALA A 577 8.45 -35.72 44.72
C ALA A 577 8.75 -34.22 44.78
N PHE A 578 7.93 -33.43 44.09
CA PHE A 578 8.04 -31.97 44.03
C PHE A 578 7.14 -31.34 45.09
N TYR A 579 7.72 -30.44 45.90
CA TYR A 579 6.99 -29.69 46.92
C TYR A 579 6.66 -28.26 46.45
N PRO A 580 5.59 -27.63 46.98
CA PRO A 580 5.21 -26.25 46.60
C PRO A 580 6.27 -25.19 46.88
N ASN A 581 7.18 -25.44 47.83
CA ASN A 581 8.32 -24.59 48.15
C ASN A 581 9.49 -24.71 47.14
N GLY A 582 9.30 -25.46 46.05
CA GLY A 582 10.31 -25.70 45.02
C GLY A 582 11.34 -26.77 45.40
N GLN A 583 11.24 -27.38 46.58
CA GLN A 583 12.12 -28.48 46.98
C GLN A 583 11.76 -29.77 46.23
N VAL A 584 12.78 -30.55 45.88
CA VAL A 584 12.63 -31.83 45.20
C VAL A 584 13.18 -32.91 46.10
N ARG A 585 12.31 -33.80 46.56
CA ARG A 585 12.70 -35.02 47.26
C ARG A 585 12.95 -36.12 46.24
N VAL A 586 14.13 -36.71 46.32
CA VAL A 586 14.62 -37.81 45.49
C VAL A 586 14.74 -39.04 46.40
N THR A 587 13.97 -40.08 46.12
CA THR A 587 14.01 -41.33 46.89
C THR A 587 14.45 -42.46 45.98
N SER A 588 15.36 -43.32 46.44
CA SER A 588 15.78 -44.48 45.65
C SER A 588 14.63 -45.50 45.52
N THR A 589 14.52 -46.17 44.38
CA THR A 589 13.58 -47.29 44.21
C THR A 589 14.02 -48.55 44.95
N TYR A 590 15.33 -48.73 45.17
CA TYR A 590 15.93 -49.93 45.76
C TYR A 590 15.99 -49.89 47.30
N ASP A 591 16.02 -48.69 47.88
CA ASP A 591 15.92 -48.45 49.32
C ASP A 591 14.99 -47.25 49.59
N LEU A 592 13.82 -47.51 50.14
CA LEU A 592 12.82 -46.48 50.45
C LEU A 592 13.27 -45.53 51.56
N ASN A 593 14.23 -45.95 52.39
CA ASN A 593 14.77 -45.13 53.46
C ASN A 593 15.86 -44.15 52.94
N ALA A 594 16.42 -44.42 51.76
CA ALA A 594 17.37 -43.55 51.08
C ALA A 594 16.64 -42.42 50.33
N SER A 595 16.38 -41.33 51.06
CA SER A 595 15.66 -40.14 50.58
C SER A 595 16.50 -38.87 50.75
N PHE A 596 16.56 -38.02 49.74
CA PHE A 596 17.37 -36.80 49.71
C PHE A 596 16.53 -35.61 49.25
N VAL A 597 16.58 -34.48 49.95
CA VAL A 597 15.81 -33.28 49.60
C VAL A 597 16.74 -32.21 49.07
N PHE A 598 16.52 -31.81 47.83
CA PHE A 598 17.25 -30.76 47.14
C PHE A 598 16.42 -29.47 47.06
N GLN A 599 17.07 -28.32 47.20
CA GLN A 599 16.46 -27.01 47.07
C GLN A 599 17.15 -26.20 45.96
N PRO A 600 16.40 -25.48 45.10
CA PRO A 600 16.98 -24.63 44.08
C PRO A 600 17.61 -23.38 44.68
N THR A 601 18.83 -23.06 44.25
CA THR A 601 19.56 -21.86 44.66
C THR A 601 19.26 -20.73 43.66
N SER A 602 18.52 -19.69 44.08
CA SER A 602 17.96 -18.66 43.18
C SER A 602 18.98 -17.65 42.59
N ASN A 603 20.26 -17.74 42.93
CA ASN A 603 21.18 -16.59 42.78
C ASN A 603 21.94 -16.52 41.44
N THR A 604 21.79 -17.50 40.56
CA THR A 604 22.45 -17.52 39.24
C THR A 604 21.52 -18.19 38.25
N GLY A 605 21.44 -17.71 37.00
CA GLY A 605 20.49 -18.11 35.95
C GLY A 605 20.51 -19.57 35.46
N GLY A 606 20.91 -20.52 36.30
CA GLY A 606 20.68 -21.95 36.15
C GLY A 606 20.23 -22.55 37.50
N MET A 607 19.28 -23.51 37.47
CA MET A 607 18.81 -24.22 38.66
C MET A 607 19.95 -25.09 39.25
N LYS A 608 20.81 -24.50 40.08
CA LYS A 608 21.76 -25.25 40.91
C LYS A 608 21.02 -25.77 42.13
N MET A 609 20.94 -27.10 42.24
CA MET A 609 20.28 -27.80 43.34
C MET A 609 21.26 -28.03 44.50
N GLN A 610 20.88 -27.61 45.71
CA GLN A 610 21.65 -27.84 46.94
C GLN A 610 20.96 -28.90 47.79
N LEU A 611 21.72 -29.85 48.35
CA LEU A 611 21.19 -30.85 49.28
C LEU A 611 20.91 -30.17 50.64
N VAL A 612 19.68 -30.29 51.13
CA VAL A 612 19.21 -29.66 52.38
C VAL A 612 18.89 -30.67 53.47
N ALA A 613 18.34 -31.83 53.09
CA ALA A 613 18.01 -32.88 54.04
C ALA A 613 18.29 -34.27 53.49
N GLN A 614 18.63 -35.17 54.40
CA GLN A 614 18.89 -36.58 54.15
C GLN A 614 17.95 -37.43 55.01
N GLY A 615 17.47 -38.54 54.48
CA GLY A 615 16.73 -39.56 55.20
C GLY A 615 17.65 -40.45 56.04
N GLU A 616 17.05 -41.20 56.96
CA GLU A 616 17.78 -42.09 57.89
C GLU A 616 18.36 -43.36 57.22
N GLY A 617 18.03 -43.62 55.96
CA GLY A 617 18.58 -44.73 55.18
C GLY A 617 19.56 -44.31 54.09
N GLY A 618 20.09 -45.30 53.40
CA GLY A 618 21.16 -45.15 52.43
C GLY A 618 22.40 -45.97 52.78
N PRO A 619 23.46 -45.84 51.99
CA PRO A 619 24.61 -46.70 52.13
C PRO A 619 25.47 -46.39 53.36
N GLN A 620 26.27 -47.36 53.82
CA GLN A 620 27.08 -47.22 55.04
C GLN A 620 28.15 -46.13 54.89
N ASP A 621 28.64 -45.90 53.67
CA ASP A 621 29.67 -44.91 53.34
C ASP A 621 29.10 -43.54 52.88
N LEU A 622 27.82 -43.27 53.13
CA LEU A 622 27.14 -42.06 52.69
C LEU A 622 27.84 -40.74 53.11
N PRO A 623 28.36 -40.58 54.35
CA PRO A 623 29.09 -39.35 54.72
C PRO A 623 30.32 -39.07 53.84
N ASN A 624 31.04 -40.12 53.45
CA ASN A 624 32.23 -40.00 52.59
C ASN A 624 31.82 -39.65 51.15
N LEU A 625 30.72 -40.24 50.65
CA LEU A 625 30.17 -39.92 49.33
C LEU A 625 29.66 -38.48 49.25
N MET A 626 29.05 -37.95 50.31
CA MET A 626 28.63 -36.55 50.39
C MET A 626 29.83 -35.60 50.36
N GLN A 627 30.86 -35.87 51.17
CA GLN A 627 32.07 -35.06 51.19
C GLN A 627 32.76 -35.04 49.81
N TYR A 628 32.85 -36.19 49.16
CA TYR A 628 33.47 -36.27 47.84
C TYR A 628 32.62 -35.59 46.74
N TRP A 629 31.35 -35.96 46.59
CA TRP A 629 30.55 -35.51 45.45
C TRP A 629 29.85 -34.17 45.64
N ILE A 630 29.45 -33.82 46.86
CA ILE A 630 28.68 -32.60 47.15
C ILE A 630 29.61 -31.48 47.60
N GLU A 631 30.54 -31.74 48.52
CA GLU A 631 31.44 -30.71 49.05
C GLU A 631 32.61 -30.43 48.10
N ASN A 632 33.31 -31.46 47.62
CA ASN A 632 34.49 -31.28 46.76
C ASN A 632 34.11 -31.06 45.28
N GLU A 633 33.35 -31.97 44.68
CA GLU A 633 33.05 -31.96 43.23
C GLU A 633 31.79 -31.14 42.86
N GLN A 634 30.96 -30.75 43.84
CA GLN A 634 29.69 -30.02 43.64
C GLN A 634 28.78 -30.60 42.55
N CYS A 635 28.72 -31.93 42.45
CA CYS A 635 28.00 -32.66 41.41
C CYS A 635 26.88 -33.54 42.01
N PRO A 636 25.66 -33.00 42.22
CA PRO A 636 24.51 -33.78 42.69
C PRO A 636 24.16 -34.99 41.81
N PRO A 637 24.27 -34.94 40.47
CA PRO A 637 24.04 -36.13 39.64
C PRO A 637 25.04 -37.26 39.91
N GLY A 638 26.33 -36.94 40.08
CA GLY A 638 27.37 -37.93 40.41
C GLY A 638 27.13 -38.58 41.76
N PHE A 639 26.74 -37.77 42.77
CA PHE A 639 26.30 -38.26 44.07
C PHE A 639 25.14 -39.24 43.94
N MET A 640 24.05 -38.85 43.28
CA MET A 640 22.87 -39.71 43.15
C MET A 640 23.16 -41.01 42.37
N ALA A 641 24.03 -40.97 41.35
CA ALA A 641 24.44 -42.17 40.62
C ALA A 641 25.20 -43.15 41.54
N SER A 642 26.16 -42.66 42.33
CA SER A 642 26.92 -43.49 43.27
C SER A 642 26.02 -44.12 44.34
N VAL A 643 25.13 -43.33 44.94
CA VAL A 643 24.17 -43.81 45.93
C VAL A 643 23.21 -44.84 45.33
N THR A 644 22.75 -44.63 44.10
CA THR A 644 21.83 -45.56 43.44
C THR A 644 22.51 -46.90 43.16
N LEU A 645 23.76 -46.89 42.72
CA LEU A 645 24.55 -48.12 42.50
C LEU A 645 24.76 -48.90 43.80
N GLU A 646 25.09 -48.20 44.90
CA GLU A 646 25.31 -48.86 46.18
C GLU A 646 23.99 -49.37 46.82
N CYS A 647 22.90 -48.60 46.70
CA CYS A 647 21.56 -49.06 47.09
C CYS A 647 21.13 -50.28 46.26
N PHE A 648 21.44 -50.32 44.97
CA PHE A 648 21.17 -51.48 44.11
C PHE A 648 22.00 -52.70 44.53
N ASP A 649 23.28 -52.54 44.81
CA ASP A 649 24.15 -53.62 45.26
C ASP A 649 23.71 -54.17 46.63
N ASN A 650 23.32 -53.30 47.56
CA ASN A 650 22.76 -53.69 48.85
C ASN A 650 21.41 -54.41 48.70
N TRP A 651 20.52 -53.91 47.84
CA TRP A 651 19.26 -54.58 47.50
C TRP A 651 19.50 -55.97 46.90
N LYS A 652 20.48 -56.10 46.00
CA LYS A 652 20.87 -57.37 45.39
C LYS A 652 21.45 -58.35 46.41
N ARG A 653 22.30 -57.88 47.33
CA ARG A 653 22.89 -58.69 48.42
C ARG A 653 21.85 -59.16 49.43
N ASN A 654 20.85 -58.33 49.72
CA ASN A 654 19.79 -58.63 50.69
C ASN A 654 18.67 -59.54 50.13
N GLY A 655 18.87 -60.13 48.95
CA GLY A 655 17.93 -61.06 48.32
C GLY A 655 16.77 -60.32 47.67
N GLY A 656 16.98 -59.86 46.43
CA GLY A 656 16.04 -59.05 45.64
C GLY A 656 14.63 -59.62 45.53
N ALA A 657 13.80 -59.37 46.54
CA ALA A 657 12.41 -59.75 46.61
C ALA A 657 11.54 -58.50 46.83
N ALA A 658 10.62 -58.31 45.90
CA ALA A 658 9.42 -57.46 45.92
C ALA A 658 9.64 -55.92 45.87
N ASN A 659 9.43 -55.34 44.69
CA ASN A 659 8.22 -54.56 44.40
C ASN A 659 8.30 -54.01 42.96
N GLY A 660 7.76 -54.80 42.02
CA GLY A 660 7.22 -54.26 40.77
C GLY A 660 5.82 -53.74 41.02
#